data_AF-A0ABD0L9K6-F1
#
_entry.id   AF-A0ABD0L9K6-F1
#
_cell.length_a   1.000
_cell.length_b   1.000
_cell.length_c   1.000
_cell.angle_alpha   90.00
_cell.angle_beta   90.00
_cell.angle_gamma   90.00
#
_symmetry.space_group_name_H-M   'P 1'
#
loop_
_entity.id
_entity.type
_entity.pdbx_description
1 polymer ?
#
loop_
_entity_poly.entity_id
_entity_poly.type
_entity_poly.pdbx_seq_one_letter_code
_entity_poly.pdbx_strand_id
1 'polypeptide(L)'
;VHEKYSKLFTPTRLNPNGCPIRMSLYINNQDTSYKLVNEYYNNGMEIGSHSVTHTMINTAEKLRTEAGEQKNNLATEGRLPIDQVVGWRSPNLQPAGDAQPDVLKALGYTYDISLTYPIRSLTSEQPWPYTLDFGYPYSCSVQPCPGATSSHPGFWEIPVNSLFNKESGFPCVYVDACRPPTQAEAVDYLWSNFENTYNGNRAPFGLHMHAAWFFTEDYLTAMQTFIDRLLALDDVYIVSAKQVLDWMRTPYNPSHQGSANSPVLITYTVRHTISPMWWLSKPPTISTSSGNSPGVMVTGGVRPPSGSSNTKTRHTGETSVSKSSMPPGNLQVTNNLRSSTSPSTGELTCVRVLMPPGNLQVTNTPQIIYITINGRIDGANYQPILSLLGTKHNPNNCPISATFFVPEPETTSLTCRVCAAGATSCPCMVVTRTSIANSSPGGSDHGGVGQLPEPREQHGLRPGAGGVDLGTGPASLTTSRTNCLNLNTTGIEYDSSLVTSHKQSFTWPFTLDYGCKHTDSAQCPQGGYPGLWEVPIVPLIDYKQQFSCTYADACLNHPPTSQDTFTYLMHNFNQALTSSRAPMGINLRREWFSHSHYWPNVHGLSMFLDTVLNTRNDVYVVSIERMLDWMRNPVGLDQIKSFQRWNC
;
A
#
# COMPACT_ATOMS: atom_id res chain seq x y z
N VAL A 1 13.32 20.48 12.73
CA VAL A 1 12.20 19.84 13.47
C VAL A 1 12.07 20.40 14.89
N HIS A 2 13.08 20.20 15.76
CA HIS A 2 13.04 20.67 17.16
C HIS A 2 12.61 22.15 17.33
N GLU A 3 13.15 23.05 16.52
CA GLU A 3 12.77 24.48 16.56
C GLU A 3 11.27 24.69 16.31
N LYS A 4 10.67 23.93 15.39
CA LYS A 4 9.23 24.03 15.08
C LYS A 4 8.38 23.52 16.24
N TYR A 5 8.76 22.38 16.84
CA TYR A 5 8.08 21.86 18.03
C TYR A 5 8.16 22.80 19.23
N SER A 6 9.30 23.44 19.45
CA SER A 6 9.51 24.37 20.57
C SER A 6 8.64 25.63 20.46
N LYS A 7 8.19 26.00 19.25
CA LYS A 7 7.20 27.08 19.04
C LYS A 7 5.77 26.61 19.36
N LEU A 8 5.48 25.33 19.17
CA LEU A 8 4.13 24.77 19.37
C LEU A 8 3.88 24.36 20.83
N PHE A 9 4.87 23.76 21.48
CA PHE A 9 4.78 23.18 22.82
C PHE A 9 5.60 24.00 23.81
N THR A 10 5.12 25.19 24.14
CA THR A 10 5.75 26.07 25.14
C THR A 10 5.29 25.70 26.55
N PRO A 11 6.08 25.99 27.59
CA PRO A 11 5.66 25.81 28.99
C PRO A 11 4.43 26.64 29.38
N THR A 12 4.09 27.67 28.59
CA THR A 12 2.97 28.58 28.83
C THR A 12 1.65 28.11 28.21
N ARG A 13 1.68 27.12 27.31
CA ARG A 13 0.47 26.51 26.74
C ARG A 13 -0.02 25.41 27.68
N LEU A 14 -1.03 25.74 28.47
CA LEU A 14 -1.55 24.89 29.54
C LEU A 14 -2.95 24.40 29.19
N ASN A 15 -3.21 23.12 29.49
CA ASN A 15 -4.56 22.57 29.55
C ASN A 15 -5.36 23.21 30.70
N PRO A 16 -6.70 23.05 30.73
CA PRO A 16 -7.56 23.64 31.77
C PRO A 16 -7.18 23.30 33.22
N ASN A 17 -6.51 22.17 33.44
CA ASN A 17 -6.00 21.76 34.76
C ASN A 17 -4.64 22.40 35.13
N GLY A 18 -4.15 23.38 34.36
CA GLY A 18 -2.88 24.06 34.57
C GLY A 18 -1.64 23.25 34.18
N CYS A 19 -1.79 22.06 33.60
CA CYS A 19 -0.65 21.25 33.14
C CYS A 19 -0.25 21.62 31.70
N PRO A 20 1.04 21.64 31.35
CA PRO A 20 1.48 21.86 29.97
C PRO A 20 0.91 20.83 28.99
N ILE A 21 0.56 21.28 27.78
CA ILE A 21 0.11 20.40 26.70
C ILE A 21 1.17 19.38 26.32
N ARG A 22 0.76 18.15 25.95
CA ARG A 22 1.66 17.04 25.66
C ARG A 22 1.44 16.48 24.26
N MET A 23 2.52 16.02 23.64
CA MET A 23 2.49 15.23 22.40
C MET A 23 3.15 13.86 22.61
N SER A 24 2.89 12.95 21.67
CA SER A 24 3.58 11.68 21.54
C SER A 24 4.49 11.70 20.31
N LEU A 25 5.78 11.41 20.50
CA LEU A 25 6.79 11.36 19.45
C LEU A 25 7.13 9.90 19.14
N TYR A 26 6.85 9.44 17.93
CA TYR A 26 7.21 8.10 17.47
C TYR A 26 8.56 8.16 16.76
N ILE A 27 9.61 7.68 17.43
CA ILE A 27 11.00 7.91 17.06
C ILE A 27 11.57 6.72 16.29
N ASN A 28 12.08 6.97 15.08
CA ASN A 28 12.93 6.03 14.35
C ASN A 28 14.42 6.25 14.69
N ASN A 29 15.29 5.27 14.45
CA ASN A 29 16.71 5.40 14.81
C ASN A 29 17.49 6.37 13.91
N GLN A 30 17.33 6.22 12.60
CA GLN A 30 18.17 6.91 11.62
C GLN A 30 18.03 8.44 11.74
N ASP A 31 19.19 9.12 11.79
CA ASP A 31 19.32 10.58 11.89
C ASP A 31 18.66 11.23 13.13
N THR A 32 18.34 10.43 14.15
CA THR A 32 17.75 10.90 15.41
C THR A 32 18.82 11.41 16.39
N SER A 33 18.57 12.58 16.98
CA SER A 33 19.33 13.08 18.13
C SER A 33 18.72 12.56 19.43
N TYR A 34 19.29 11.49 19.99
CA TYR A 34 18.82 10.91 21.26
C TYR A 34 18.93 11.85 22.46
N LYS A 35 19.84 12.85 22.40
CA LYS A 35 19.89 13.93 23.39
C LYS A 35 18.58 14.71 23.42
N LEU A 36 18.05 15.08 22.26
CA LEU A 36 16.77 15.79 22.17
C LEU A 36 15.60 14.88 22.56
N VAL A 37 15.65 13.59 22.22
CA VAL A 37 14.65 12.61 22.68
C VAL A 37 14.58 12.58 24.20
N ASN A 38 15.73 12.51 24.88
CA ASN A 38 15.80 12.56 26.34
C ASN A 38 15.23 13.88 26.90
N GLU A 39 15.54 15.01 26.26
CA GLU A 39 15.02 16.32 26.67
C GLU A 39 13.50 16.39 26.55
N TYR A 40 12.91 15.91 25.44
CA TYR A 40 11.46 15.83 25.28
C TYR A 40 10.81 14.92 26.34
N TYR A 41 11.43 13.77 26.63
CA TYR A 41 10.98 12.89 27.70
C TYR A 41 11.02 13.56 29.08
N ASN A 42 12.10 14.27 29.41
CA ASN A 42 12.21 14.97 30.71
C ASN A 42 11.25 16.16 30.82
N ASN A 43 10.89 16.78 29.70
CA ASN A 43 9.80 17.75 29.63
C ASN A 43 8.41 17.07 29.66
N GLY A 44 8.38 15.74 29.77
CA GLY A 44 7.25 14.84 29.92
C GLY A 44 6.38 14.69 28.67
N MET A 45 6.96 14.86 27.49
CA MET A 45 6.37 14.34 26.26
C MET A 45 6.45 12.81 26.28
N GLU A 46 5.51 12.15 25.62
CA GLU A 46 5.59 10.71 25.43
C GLU A 46 6.56 10.38 24.30
N ILE A 47 7.41 9.36 24.50
CA ILE A 47 8.28 8.81 23.48
C ILE A 47 7.82 7.39 23.13
N GLY A 48 7.32 7.23 21.91
CA GLY A 48 6.97 5.95 21.29
C GLY A 48 8.04 5.49 20.30
N SER A 49 7.98 4.22 19.92
CA SER A 49 8.94 3.60 19.00
C SER A 49 8.41 3.57 17.56
N HIS A 50 9.29 3.80 16.59
CA HIS A 50 8.99 3.84 15.16
C HIS A 50 10.03 3.13 14.30
N SER A 51 10.47 1.94 14.73
CA SER A 51 11.50 1.09 14.10
C SER A 51 12.92 1.67 14.06
N VAL A 52 13.89 0.84 13.70
CA VAL A 52 15.28 1.26 13.49
C VAL A 52 15.45 1.81 12.08
N THR A 53 15.01 1.04 11.07
CA THR A 53 15.35 1.29 9.66
C THR A 53 14.26 2.02 8.87
N HIS A 54 13.06 2.18 9.44
CA HIS A 54 11.90 2.73 8.74
C HIS A 54 11.55 1.96 7.44
N THR A 55 11.86 0.66 7.41
CA THR A 55 11.48 -0.23 6.30
C THR A 55 10.08 -0.81 6.49
N MET A 56 9.62 -1.61 5.52
CA MET A 56 8.35 -2.33 5.64
C MET A 56 8.45 -3.48 6.65
N ILE A 57 7.62 -3.43 7.69
CA ILE A 57 7.58 -4.39 8.80
C ILE A 57 6.26 -5.18 8.73
N ASN A 58 6.18 -6.14 7.82
CA ASN A 58 4.97 -6.95 7.58
C ASN A 58 5.09 -8.41 8.03
N THR A 59 6.13 -8.75 8.80
CA THR A 59 6.36 -10.10 9.33
C THR A 59 6.70 -10.05 10.82
N ALA A 60 6.37 -11.12 11.54
CA ALA A 60 6.65 -11.25 12.97
C ALA A 60 8.13 -11.13 13.30
N GLU A 61 9.01 -11.69 12.46
CA GLU A 61 10.47 -11.65 12.66
C GLU A 61 11.00 -10.23 12.55
N LYS A 62 10.68 -9.54 11.44
CA LYS A 62 11.08 -8.14 11.26
C LYS A 62 10.53 -7.25 12.37
N LEU A 63 9.26 -7.44 12.75
CA LEU A 63 8.66 -6.65 13.83
C LEU A 63 9.38 -6.86 15.15
N ARG A 64 9.73 -8.11 15.47
CA ARG A 64 10.44 -8.44 16.71
C ARG A 64 11.81 -7.77 16.75
N THR A 65 12.55 -7.84 15.65
CA THR A 65 13.87 -7.23 15.53
C THR A 65 13.77 -5.71 15.58
N GLU A 66 13.00 -5.09 14.68
CA GLU A 66 12.91 -3.63 14.54
C GLU A 66 12.29 -2.96 15.77
N ALA A 67 11.23 -3.54 16.35
CA ALA A 67 10.62 -2.98 17.54
C ALA A 67 11.47 -3.23 18.79
N GLY A 68 12.03 -4.43 18.93
CA GLY A 68 12.89 -4.77 20.07
C GLY A 68 14.16 -3.95 20.11
N GLU A 69 14.86 -3.84 18.98
CA GLU A 69 16.08 -3.02 18.87
C GLU A 69 15.77 -1.55 19.07
N GLN A 70 14.71 -1.01 18.47
CA GLN A 70 14.40 0.40 18.65
C GLN A 70 13.98 0.74 20.09
N LYS A 71 13.28 -0.17 20.78
CA LYS A 71 13.01 -0.01 22.21
C LYS A 71 14.30 0.06 23.02
N ASN A 72 15.27 -0.81 22.72
CA ASN A 72 16.57 -0.82 23.37
C ASN A 72 17.38 0.44 23.06
N ASN A 73 17.36 0.93 21.82
CA ASN A 73 18.04 2.17 21.44
C ASN A 73 17.45 3.37 22.21
N LEU A 74 16.12 3.48 22.29
CA LEU A 74 15.47 4.55 23.07
C LEU A 74 15.82 4.48 24.56
N ALA A 75 15.91 3.26 25.12
CA ALA A 75 16.29 3.10 26.52
C ALA A 75 17.78 3.43 26.78
N THR A 76 18.68 2.99 25.90
CA THR A 76 20.12 3.10 26.08
C THR A 76 20.68 4.44 25.60
N GLU A 77 20.51 4.77 24.32
CA GLU A 77 20.97 6.01 23.69
C GLU A 77 20.13 7.20 24.17
N GLY A 78 18.81 7.03 24.22
CA GLY A 78 17.88 8.04 24.71
C GLY A 78 17.86 8.20 26.22
N ARG A 79 18.46 7.26 26.99
CA ARG A 79 18.43 7.23 28.46
C ARG A 79 17.00 7.27 29.05
N LEU A 80 16.07 6.60 28.37
CA LEU A 80 14.70 6.46 28.86
C LEU A 80 14.59 5.19 29.73
N PRO A 81 13.77 5.19 30.80
CA PRO A 81 13.38 3.95 31.44
C PRO A 81 12.64 3.06 30.42
N ILE A 82 13.09 1.82 30.25
CA ILE A 82 12.59 0.94 29.18
C ILE A 82 11.09 0.61 29.33
N ASP A 83 10.58 0.64 30.56
CA ASP A 83 9.17 0.45 30.91
C ASP A 83 8.29 1.66 30.57
N GLN A 84 8.89 2.81 30.21
CA GLN A 84 8.19 4.00 29.78
C GLN A 84 8.03 4.08 28.25
N VAL A 85 8.76 3.24 27.50
CA VAL A 85 8.60 3.11 26.04
C VAL A 85 7.52 2.06 25.74
N VAL A 86 6.26 2.50 25.82
CA VAL A 86 5.08 1.62 25.81
C VAL A 86 4.24 1.68 24.54
N GLY A 87 4.49 2.67 23.67
CA GLY A 87 3.79 2.87 22.41
C GLY A 87 4.60 2.47 21.18
N TRP A 88 3.95 1.87 20.20
CA TRP A 88 4.52 1.55 18.89
C TRP A 88 3.69 2.18 17.78
N ARG A 89 4.37 2.65 16.72
CA ARG A 89 3.77 2.95 15.43
C ARG A 89 4.60 2.28 14.35
N SER A 90 3.99 1.48 13.48
CA SER A 90 4.66 0.87 12.35
C SER A 90 4.98 1.91 11.27
N PRO A 91 6.17 1.84 10.64
CA PRO A 91 6.47 2.63 9.43
C PRO A 91 5.41 2.48 8.36
N ASN A 92 5.06 3.59 7.71
CA ASN A 92 4.01 3.67 6.68
C ASN A 92 2.62 3.19 7.13
N LEU A 93 2.37 3.08 8.44
CA LEU A 93 1.16 2.47 9.01
C LEU A 93 0.91 1.05 8.49
N GLN A 94 1.99 0.31 8.23
CA GLN A 94 1.95 -1.06 7.77
C GLN A 94 1.95 -2.04 8.96
N PRO A 95 0.81 -2.65 9.32
CA PRO A 95 0.77 -3.70 10.33
C PRO A 95 1.34 -5.04 9.84
N ALA A 96 1.63 -5.93 10.80
CA ALA A 96 2.13 -7.29 10.58
C ALA A 96 1.10 -8.39 10.91
N GLY A 97 -0.21 -8.12 10.76
CA GLY A 97 -1.29 -9.07 11.01
C GLY A 97 -1.46 -9.37 12.49
N ASP A 98 -1.86 -10.60 12.82
CA ASP A 98 -1.93 -11.09 14.21
C ASP A 98 -0.60 -11.02 14.95
N ALA A 99 0.52 -11.08 14.22
CA ALA A 99 1.84 -10.92 14.82
C ALA A 99 2.08 -9.51 15.38
N GLN A 100 1.35 -8.50 14.90
CA GLN A 100 1.49 -7.11 15.35
C GLN A 100 1.27 -7.00 16.87
N PRO A 101 0.08 -7.26 17.41
CA PRO A 101 -0.15 -7.18 18.85
C PRO A 101 0.65 -8.21 19.65
N ASP A 102 0.83 -9.45 19.14
CA ASP A 102 1.50 -10.51 19.89
C ASP A 102 2.98 -10.23 20.13
N VAL A 103 3.70 -9.79 19.08
CA VAL A 103 5.12 -9.49 19.18
C VAL A 103 5.34 -8.23 20.00
N LEU A 104 4.54 -7.18 19.77
CA LEU A 104 4.66 -5.93 20.52
C LEU A 104 4.39 -6.14 22.01
N LYS A 105 3.35 -6.91 22.35
CA LYS A 105 3.06 -7.28 23.74
C LYS A 105 4.21 -8.07 24.37
N ALA A 106 4.79 -9.03 23.65
CA ALA A 106 5.93 -9.80 24.13
C ALA A 106 7.19 -8.94 24.38
N LEU A 107 7.33 -7.82 23.65
CA LEU A 107 8.38 -6.82 23.86
C LEU A 107 8.01 -5.76 24.93
N GLY A 108 6.87 -5.93 25.60
CA GLY A 108 6.39 -5.03 26.66
C GLY A 108 5.84 -3.69 26.15
N TYR A 109 5.45 -3.60 24.88
CA TYR A 109 4.56 -2.51 24.44
C TYR A 109 3.15 -2.76 24.95
N THR A 110 2.39 -1.68 25.19
CA THR A 110 1.02 -1.76 25.72
C THR A 110 -0.03 -1.38 24.69
N TYR A 111 0.37 -0.66 23.64
CA TYR A 111 -0.53 -0.26 22.57
C TYR A 111 0.19 -0.12 21.22
N ASP A 112 -0.59 -0.31 20.15
CA ASP A 112 -0.27 0.06 18.78
C ASP A 112 -1.14 1.25 18.33
N ILE A 113 -0.62 2.05 17.41
CA ILE A 113 -1.28 3.21 16.80
C ILE A 113 -0.99 3.24 15.30
N SER A 114 -1.21 2.09 14.66
CA SER A 114 -0.89 1.86 13.24
C SER A 114 -2.13 1.50 12.43
N LEU A 115 -3.22 1.03 13.04
CA LEU A 115 -4.39 0.60 12.28
C LEU A 115 -5.24 1.81 11.89
N THR A 116 -5.35 2.03 10.59
CA THR A 116 -5.99 3.21 10.03
C THR A 116 -7.50 3.04 9.91
N TYR A 117 -8.23 4.08 10.30
CA TYR A 117 -9.67 4.19 10.10
C TYR A 117 -9.99 5.38 9.19
N PRO A 118 -10.25 5.14 7.89
CA PRO A 118 -10.62 6.21 6.97
C PRO A 118 -12.08 6.64 7.17
N ILE A 119 -12.29 7.90 7.53
CA ILE A 119 -13.62 8.48 7.63
C ILE A 119 -14.21 8.73 6.24
N ARG A 120 -15.49 8.44 6.06
CA ARG A 120 -16.17 8.50 4.75
C ARG A 120 -16.76 9.88 4.46
N SER A 121 -17.05 10.64 5.49
CA SER A 121 -17.57 12.00 5.45
C SER A 121 -17.14 12.74 6.72
N LEU A 122 -17.24 14.06 6.71
CA LEU A 122 -17.04 14.87 7.91
C LEU A 122 -17.94 14.43 9.06
N THR A 123 -19.16 13.98 8.77
CA THR A 123 -20.16 13.59 9.78
C THR A 123 -19.99 12.15 10.30
N SER A 124 -18.96 11.43 9.86
CA SER A 124 -18.71 10.06 10.31
C SER A 124 -18.24 10.05 11.76
N GLU A 125 -18.82 9.16 12.58
CA GLU A 125 -18.32 8.91 13.93
C GLU A 125 -16.96 8.20 13.88
N GLN A 126 -16.06 8.60 14.77
CA GLN A 126 -14.72 8.04 14.89
C GLN A 126 -14.67 6.99 15.99
N PRO A 127 -13.97 5.87 15.78
CA PRO A 127 -13.78 4.88 16.83
C PRO A 127 -12.92 5.45 17.97
N TRP A 128 -13.33 5.14 19.20
CA TRP A 128 -12.50 5.27 20.39
C TRP A 128 -11.41 4.20 20.38
N PRO A 129 -10.30 4.37 21.14
CA PRO A 129 -9.36 3.29 21.39
C PRO A 129 -10.05 2.06 22.01
N TYR A 130 -9.56 0.86 21.68
CA TYR A 130 -10.14 -0.40 22.16
C TYR A 130 -9.06 -1.45 22.35
N THR A 131 -9.37 -2.50 23.10
CA THR A 131 -8.52 -3.68 23.18
C THR A 131 -8.83 -4.65 22.04
N LEU A 132 -7.81 -5.37 21.58
CA LEU A 132 -7.95 -6.43 20.57
C LEU A 132 -8.42 -7.76 21.18
N ASP A 133 -9.07 -7.73 22.35
CA ASP A 133 -9.60 -8.91 23.05
C ASP A 133 -10.57 -9.72 22.19
N PHE A 134 -11.30 -9.03 21.30
CA PHE A 134 -12.32 -9.59 20.42
C PHE A 134 -11.93 -9.54 18.94
N GLY A 135 -10.64 -9.36 18.63
CA GLY A 135 -10.15 -9.19 17.27
C GLY A 135 -10.36 -7.80 16.69
N TYR A 136 -9.90 -7.61 15.44
CA TYR A 136 -9.97 -6.33 14.76
C TYR A 136 -11.33 -6.18 14.03
N PRO A 137 -12.20 -5.25 14.45
CA PRO A 137 -13.59 -5.22 14.00
C PRO A 137 -13.82 -4.43 12.69
N TYR A 138 -12.78 -3.80 12.14
CA TYR A 138 -12.90 -2.90 10.99
C TYR A 138 -12.37 -3.51 9.69
N SER A 139 -12.78 -2.90 8.57
CA SER A 139 -12.13 -3.18 7.29
C SER A 139 -10.67 -2.77 7.35
N CYS A 140 -9.78 -3.67 6.96
CA CYS A 140 -8.36 -3.40 7.01
C CYS A 140 -7.91 -2.65 5.75
N SER A 141 -7.52 -1.38 5.94
CA SER A 141 -7.14 -0.46 4.85
C SER A 141 -5.70 -0.69 4.38
N VAL A 142 -4.81 -1.07 5.29
CA VAL A 142 -3.42 -1.43 5.01
C VAL A 142 -3.17 -2.77 5.69
N GLN A 143 -2.99 -3.84 4.92
CA GLN A 143 -2.84 -5.17 5.51
C GLN A 143 -1.45 -5.77 5.37
N PRO A 144 -1.12 -6.81 6.18
CA PRO A 144 -2.03 -7.60 7.02
C PRO A 144 -2.48 -6.88 8.32
N CYS A 145 -3.79 -6.77 8.60
CA CYS A 145 -4.30 -6.41 9.94
C CYS A 145 -4.54 -7.67 10.77
N PRO A 146 -4.65 -7.54 12.11
CA PRO A 146 -5.15 -8.64 12.93
C PRO A 146 -6.49 -9.16 12.42
N GLY A 147 -6.74 -10.46 12.60
CA GLY A 147 -7.96 -11.13 12.19
C GLY A 147 -9.17 -10.63 12.97
N ALA A 148 -10.33 -10.60 12.33
CA ALA A 148 -11.59 -10.23 12.98
C ALA A 148 -12.03 -11.23 14.07
N THR A 149 -11.45 -12.43 14.08
CA THR A 149 -11.71 -13.49 15.07
C THR A 149 -10.48 -13.84 15.91
N SER A 150 -9.34 -13.17 15.68
CA SER A 150 -8.08 -13.40 16.39
C SER A 150 -8.05 -12.58 17.67
N SER A 151 -8.06 -13.24 18.82
CA SER A 151 -8.06 -12.56 20.13
C SER A 151 -6.63 -12.25 20.59
N HIS A 152 -6.38 -10.99 20.97
CA HIS A 152 -5.12 -10.53 21.54
C HIS A 152 -5.35 -9.81 22.89
N PRO A 153 -5.59 -10.57 23.98
CA PRO A 153 -6.10 -10.02 25.23
C PRO A 153 -5.23 -8.92 25.85
N GLY A 154 -5.83 -7.81 26.28
CA GLY A 154 -5.22 -6.69 26.98
C GLY A 154 -4.33 -5.79 26.13
N PHE A 155 -4.16 -6.06 24.84
CA PHE A 155 -3.37 -5.19 23.96
C PHE A 155 -4.27 -4.11 23.34
N TRP A 156 -3.86 -2.85 23.48
CA TRP A 156 -4.66 -1.70 23.03
C TRP A 156 -4.32 -1.32 21.59
N GLU A 157 -5.36 -1.00 20.82
CA GLU A 157 -5.24 -0.26 19.57
C GLU A 157 -5.76 1.16 19.80
N ILE A 158 -4.96 2.15 19.40
CA ILE A 158 -5.41 3.53 19.22
C ILE A 158 -5.59 3.74 17.71
N PRO A 159 -6.84 3.78 17.20
CA PRO A 159 -7.07 3.93 15.78
C PRO A 159 -6.44 5.20 15.23
N VAL A 160 -5.78 5.10 14.07
CA VAL A 160 -5.37 6.27 13.28
C VAL A 160 -6.59 6.76 12.52
N ASN A 161 -7.37 7.62 13.18
CA ASN A 161 -8.55 8.24 12.60
C ASN A 161 -8.12 9.31 11.59
N SER A 162 -8.46 9.10 10.32
CA SER A 162 -8.15 10.08 9.27
C SER A 162 -8.97 11.36 9.45
N LEU A 163 -8.43 12.51 9.05
CA LEU A 163 -9.20 13.74 8.90
C LEU A 163 -9.83 13.84 7.52
N PHE A 164 -10.93 14.55 7.35
CA PHE A 164 -11.59 14.78 6.06
C PHE A 164 -11.30 16.18 5.54
N ASN A 165 -10.82 16.30 4.30
CA ASN A 165 -10.67 17.58 3.65
C ASN A 165 -11.92 17.91 2.84
N LYS A 166 -12.68 18.92 3.31
CA LYS A 166 -13.95 19.34 2.71
C LYS A 166 -13.82 19.77 1.25
N GLU A 167 -12.70 20.42 0.90
CA GLU A 167 -12.46 20.92 -0.45
C GLU A 167 -12.21 19.76 -1.42
N SER A 168 -11.41 18.78 -1.00
CA SER A 168 -11.12 17.61 -1.83
C SER A 168 -12.24 16.57 -1.82
N GLY A 169 -13.04 16.51 -0.75
CA GLY A 169 -14.04 15.46 -0.53
C GLY A 169 -13.45 14.12 -0.07
N PHE A 170 -12.18 14.06 0.34
CA PHE A 170 -11.49 12.82 0.72
C PHE A 170 -10.90 12.83 2.13
N PRO A 171 -10.76 11.64 2.76
CA PRO A 171 -9.99 11.49 3.98
C PRO A 171 -8.49 11.54 3.74
N CYS A 172 -7.77 12.02 4.75
CA CYS A 172 -6.33 12.09 4.87
C CYS A 172 -5.92 11.32 6.12
N VAL A 173 -5.39 10.12 5.89
CA VAL A 173 -4.95 9.20 6.96
C VAL A 173 -3.90 9.85 7.84
N TYR A 174 -2.95 10.54 7.22
CA TYR A 174 -2.10 11.50 7.89
C TYR A 174 -2.64 12.90 7.68
N VAL A 175 -2.62 13.74 8.71
CA VAL A 175 -3.05 15.15 8.63
C VAL A 175 -2.28 15.88 7.53
N ASP A 176 -0.98 15.58 7.40
CA ASP A 176 -0.07 16.24 6.44
C ASP A 176 -0.10 15.67 5.03
N ALA A 177 -0.90 14.62 4.78
CA ALA A 177 -1.25 14.18 3.43
C ALA A 177 -2.22 15.16 2.76
N CYS A 178 -3.02 15.87 3.57
CA CYS A 178 -3.81 17.00 3.12
C CYS A 178 -2.97 18.28 3.20
N ARG A 179 -2.98 19.04 2.11
CA ARG A 179 -2.23 20.30 2.00
C ARG A 179 -3.17 21.42 1.57
N PRO A 180 -3.95 21.99 2.52
CA PRO A 180 -4.79 23.16 2.24
C PRO A 180 -3.96 24.30 1.63
N PRO A 181 -4.47 25.05 0.65
CA PRO A 181 -3.67 26.03 -0.09
C PRO A 181 -3.16 27.20 0.76
N THR A 182 -3.96 27.65 1.73
CA THR A 182 -3.67 28.83 2.55
C THR A 182 -3.66 28.52 4.04
N GLN A 183 -3.06 29.41 4.84
CA GLN A 183 -3.18 29.36 6.31
C GLN A 183 -4.64 29.30 6.78
N ALA A 184 -5.55 30.09 6.20
CA ALA A 184 -6.95 30.15 6.62
C ALA A 184 -7.68 28.82 6.37
N GLU A 185 -7.47 28.22 5.21
CA GLU A 185 -8.03 26.91 4.87
C GLU A 185 -7.40 25.79 5.72
N ALA A 186 -6.11 25.90 6.08
CA ALA A 186 -5.48 24.98 7.02
C ALA A 186 -6.09 25.05 8.43
N VAL A 187 -6.42 26.25 8.91
CA VAL A 187 -7.18 26.42 10.16
C VAL A 187 -8.58 25.83 10.05
N ASP A 188 -9.31 26.10 8.96
CA ASP A 188 -10.65 25.55 8.75
C ASP A 188 -10.64 24.01 8.66
N TYR A 189 -9.66 23.45 7.96
CA TYR A 189 -9.47 22.00 7.87
C TYR A 189 -9.28 21.35 9.24
N LEU A 190 -8.38 21.88 10.08
CA LEU A 190 -8.17 21.36 11.44
C LEU A 190 -9.42 21.58 12.31
N TRP A 191 -9.98 22.79 12.29
CA TRP A 191 -11.10 23.18 13.13
C TRP A 191 -12.36 22.37 12.84
N SER A 192 -12.70 22.21 11.57
CA SER A 192 -13.94 21.53 11.19
C SER A 192 -13.93 20.04 11.49
N ASN A 193 -12.78 19.37 11.41
CA ASN A 193 -12.66 17.98 11.82
C ASN A 193 -12.71 17.83 13.35
N PHE A 194 -12.07 18.75 14.08
CA PHE A 194 -12.17 18.80 15.52
C PHE A 194 -13.61 19.03 15.97
N GLU A 195 -14.29 20.05 15.42
CA GLU A 195 -15.65 20.43 15.76
C GLU A 195 -16.64 19.29 15.53
N ASN A 196 -16.49 18.52 14.45
CA ASN A 196 -17.31 17.33 14.26
C ASN A 196 -17.08 16.29 15.36
N THR A 197 -15.83 16.00 15.68
CA THR A 197 -15.49 15.00 16.71
C THR A 197 -15.98 15.45 18.09
N TYR A 198 -15.81 16.74 18.38
CA TYR A 198 -16.21 17.40 19.61
C TYR A 198 -17.73 17.47 19.79
N ASN A 199 -18.48 17.71 18.72
CA ASN A 199 -19.95 17.70 18.75
C ASN A 199 -20.57 16.31 18.57
N GLY A 200 -19.77 15.33 18.13
CA GLY A 200 -20.16 13.93 17.99
C GLY A 200 -19.88 13.12 19.25
N ASN A 201 -19.29 11.93 19.06
CA ASN A 201 -19.07 10.96 20.13
C ASN A 201 -17.83 11.26 21.01
N ARG A 202 -17.17 12.42 20.84
CA ARG A 202 -16.03 12.89 21.64
C ARG A 202 -14.80 11.95 21.63
N ALA A 203 -14.69 11.07 20.63
CA ALA A 203 -13.51 10.21 20.48
C ALA A 203 -12.21 11.02 20.48
N PRO A 204 -11.07 10.46 20.96
CA PRO A 204 -9.81 11.18 20.96
C PRO A 204 -9.45 11.68 19.57
N PHE A 205 -9.34 13.00 19.42
CA PHE A 205 -9.05 13.65 18.15
C PHE A 205 -7.54 13.61 17.87
N GLY A 206 -7.10 12.59 17.13
CA GLY A 206 -5.69 12.36 16.83
C GLY A 206 -5.17 13.18 15.65
N LEU A 207 -4.12 13.97 15.87
CA LEU A 207 -3.34 14.59 14.79
C LEU A 207 -2.12 13.73 14.45
N HIS A 208 -2.31 12.72 13.61
CA HIS A 208 -1.25 11.81 13.16
C HIS A 208 -0.52 12.42 11.96
N MET A 209 0.73 12.86 12.14
CA MET A 209 1.43 13.64 11.11
C MET A 209 2.94 13.62 11.23
N HIS A 210 3.62 14.08 10.17
CA HIS A 210 5.07 14.32 10.18
C HIS A 210 5.39 15.79 10.45
N ALA A 211 6.58 16.02 11.04
CA ALA A 211 7.11 17.37 11.24
C ALA A 211 7.28 18.17 9.95
N ALA A 212 7.33 17.48 8.80
CA ALA A 212 7.51 18.09 7.49
C ALA A 212 6.44 19.15 7.17
N TRP A 213 5.24 19.00 7.73
CA TRP A 213 4.15 19.97 7.56
C TRP A 213 4.51 21.36 8.10
N PHE A 214 5.30 21.44 9.18
CA PHE A 214 5.68 22.70 9.83
C PHE A 214 6.83 23.46 9.16
N PHE A 215 7.36 22.96 8.04
CA PHE A 215 8.32 23.74 7.22
C PHE A 215 7.61 24.75 6.29
N THR A 216 6.30 24.61 6.11
CA THR A 216 5.47 25.67 5.52
C THR A 216 4.99 26.59 6.64
N GLU A 217 5.32 27.88 6.56
CA GLU A 217 5.00 28.84 7.63
C GLU A 217 3.48 29.02 7.83
N ASP A 218 2.69 28.97 6.75
CA ASP A 218 1.23 28.99 6.83
C ASP A 218 0.68 27.85 7.71
N TYR A 219 1.23 26.64 7.56
CA TYR A 219 0.81 25.47 8.32
C TYR A 219 1.26 25.51 9.78
N LEU A 220 2.48 26.01 10.04
CA LEU A 220 2.93 26.25 11.40
C LEU A 220 2.05 27.29 12.11
N THR A 221 1.70 28.37 11.42
CA THR A 221 0.85 29.44 11.97
C THR A 221 -0.60 28.97 12.15
N ALA A 222 -1.12 28.18 11.21
CA ALA A 222 -2.42 27.53 11.33
C ALA A 222 -2.48 26.60 12.55
N MET A 223 -1.45 25.78 12.78
CA MET A 223 -1.38 24.89 13.95
C MET A 223 -1.31 25.69 15.25
N GLN A 224 -0.57 26.80 15.30
CA GLN A 224 -0.56 27.68 16.46
C GLN A 224 -1.97 28.23 16.75
N THR A 225 -2.64 28.76 15.73
CA THR A 225 -4.01 29.28 15.87
C THR A 225 -4.99 28.19 16.31
N PHE A 226 -4.85 26.98 15.77
CA PHE A 226 -5.69 25.84 16.14
C PHE A 226 -5.48 25.44 17.60
N ILE A 227 -4.23 25.29 18.06
CA ILE A 227 -3.92 25.00 19.47
C ILE A 227 -4.46 26.10 20.39
N ASP A 228 -4.27 27.37 20.06
CA ASP A 228 -4.73 28.47 20.90
C ASP A 228 -6.27 28.49 21.01
N ARG A 229 -6.99 28.12 19.95
CA ARG A 229 -8.46 27.93 20.00
C ARG A 229 -8.87 26.75 20.87
N LEU A 230 -8.17 25.61 20.78
CA LEU A 230 -8.45 24.46 21.64
C LEU A 230 -8.26 24.80 23.12
N LEU A 231 -7.20 25.55 23.44
CA LEU A 231 -6.88 25.95 24.82
C LEU A 231 -7.83 27.00 25.39
N ALA A 232 -8.67 27.62 24.56
CA ALA A 232 -9.75 28.49 25.02
C ALA A 232 -11.01 27.71 25.46
N LEU A 233 -11.04 26.38 25.29
CA LEU A 233 -12.16 25.51 25.69
C LEU A 233 -11.83 24.82 27.02
N ASP A 234 -12.69 24.98 28.02
CA ASP A 234 -12.47 24.48 29.39
C ASP A 234 -12.53 22.95 29.53
N ASP A 235 -13.07 22.26 28.51
CA ASP A 235 -13.29 20.82 28.49
C ASP A 235 -12.46 20.09 27.43
N VAL A 236 -11.43 20.74 26.88
CA VAL A 236 -10.50 20.16 25.90
C VAL A 236 -9.10 20.05 26.50
N TYR A 237 -8.49 18.87 26.32
CA TYR A 237 -7.15 18.57 26.84
C TYR A 237 -6.27 18.03 25.71
N ILE A 238 -5.14 18.69 25.45
CA ILE A 238 -4.10 18.24 24.54
C ILE A 238 -3.10 17.39 25.33
N VAL A 239 -3.20 16.08 25.14
CA VAL A 239 -2.47 15.06 25.92
C VAL A 239 -1.80 14.03 25.01
N SER A 240 -0.87 13.27 25.59
CA SER A 240 -0.23 12.15 24.91
C SER A 240 -1.17 10.94 24.74
N ALA A 241 -0.87 10.08 23.76
CA ALA A 241 -1.58 8.83 23.52
C ALA A 241 -1.61 7.92 24.75
N LYS A 242 -0.49 7.83 25.49
CA LYS A 242 -0.46 7.12 26.79
C LYS A 242 -1.46 7.70 27.79
N GLN A 243 -1.57 9.02 27.90
CA GLN A 243 -2.51 9.66 28.83
C GLN A 243 -3.97 9.42 28.42
N VAL A 244 -4.27 9.34 27.12
CA VAL A 244 -5.59 8.93 26.63
C VAL A 244 -5.93 7.53 27.18
N LEU A 245 -5.02 6.56 27.04
CA LEU A 245 -5.25 5.21 27.54
C LEU A 245 -5.32 5.14 29.07
N ASP A 246 -4.51 5.92 29.77
CA ASP A 246 -4.56 5.99 31.23
C ASP A 246 -5.93 6.51 31.70
N TRP A 247 -6.51 7.50 31.02
CA TRP A 247 -7.88 7.95 31.26
C TRP A 247 -8.92 6.87 30.90
N MET A 248 -8.76 6.18 29.77
CA MET A 248 -9.72 5.13 29.36
C MET A 248 -9.74 3.93 30.31
N ARG A 249 -8.62 3.62 30.96
CA ARG A 249 -8.55 2.57 31.99
C ARG A 249 -9.31 2.95 33.26
N THR A 250 -9.38 4.23 33.60
CA THR A 250 -10.06 4.76 34.79
C THR A 250 -10.74 6.10 34.48
N PRO A 251 -11.88 6.09 33.75
CA PRO A 251 -12.50 7.32 33.29
C PRO A 251 -13.03 8.12 34.48
N TYR A 252 -12.68 9.41 34.53
CA TYR A 252 -13.18 10.36 35.53
C TYR A 252 -14.15 11.36 34.91
N ASN A 253 -15.20 11.72 35.64
CA ASN A 253 -16.20 12.70 35.22
C ASN A 253 -15.84 14.11 35.74
N PRO A 254 -15.55 15.10 34.85
CA PRO A 254 -15.20 16.46 35.23
C PRO A 254 -16.25 17.18 36.10
N SER A 255 -17.53 16.81 36.00
CA SER A 255 -18.64 17.50 36.68
C SER A 255 -18.67 17.34 38.21
N HIS A 256 -17.76 16.55 38.80
CA HIS A 256 -17.75 16.25 40.23
C HIS A 256 -16.74 17.04 41.07
N GLN A 257 -16.03 18.02 40.51
CA GLN A 257 -15.15 18.91 41.30
C GLN A 257 -15.63 20.35 41.31
N GLY A 258 -16.60 20.61 42.18
CA GLY A 258 -16.74 21.91 42.83
C GLY A 258 -15.93 21.92 44.12
N SER A 259 -15.00 22.87 44.23
CA SER A 259 -14.34 23.36 45.45
C SER A 259 -13.29 22.47 46.15
N ALA A 260 -12.17 23.10 46.46
CA ALA A 260 -11.06 22.61 47.23
C ALA A 260 -11.42 22.32 48.70
N ASN A 261 -11.04 21.15 49.23
CA ASN A 261 -10.29 20.96 50.48
C ASN A 261 -10.24 19.47 50.92
N SER A 262 -9.01 18.97 51.06
CA SER A 262 -8.55 17.84 51.90
C SER A 262 -8.73 16.38 51.42
N PRO A 263 -7.77 15.49 51.80
CA PRO A 263 -7.59 14.16 51.23
C PRO A 263 -8.45 13.12 51.95
N VAL A 264 -8.99 12.14 51.21
CA VAL A 264 -9.59 10.96 51.83
C VAL A 264 -9.13 9.71 51.10
N LEU A 265 -8.25 8.95 51.76
CA LEU A 265 -8.11 7.51 51.57
C LEU A 265 -9.45 6.84 51.94
N ILE A 266 -10.09 6.12 51.02
CA ILE A 266 -11.04 5.06 51.38
C ILE A 266 -10.69 3.80 50.61
N THR A 267 -10.24 2.81 51.37
CA THR A 267 -10.12 1.39 50.97
C THR A 267 -11.44 0.64 51.15
N TYR A 268 -11.63 -0.40 50.30
CA TYR A 268 -12.63 -1.49 50.34
C TYR A 268 -14.09 -1.09 49.96
N THR A 269 -14.87 -1.86 49.20
CA THR A 269 -14.92 -3.32 49.02
C THR A 269 -15.75 -3.68 47.78
N VAL A 270 -15.37 -4.74 47.09
CA VAL A 270 -16.15 -5.42 46.04
C VAL A 270 -17.44 -6.02 46.65
N ARG A 271 -18.61 -5.79 46.03
CA ARG A 271 -19.80 -6.63 46.23
C ARG A 271 -20.14 -7.35 44.93
N HIS A 272 -19.67 -8.59 44.82
CA HIS A 272 -20.35 -9.62 44.04
C HIS A 272 -21.55 -10.12 44.85
N THR A 273 -22.75 -10.04 44.29
CA THR A 273 -23.92 -10.77 44.77
C THR A 273 -23.88 -12.19 44.25
N ILE A 274 -23.52 -13.15 45.10
CA ILE A 274 -23.89 -14.55 44.99
C ILE A 274 -24.49 -14.94 46.34
N SER A 275 -25.72 -15.49 46.32
CA SER A 275 -26.34 -16.12 47.49
C SER A 275 -25.54 -17.34 47.94
N PRO A 276 -25.44 -17.58 49.25
CA PRO A 276 -25.91 -18.88 49.73
C PRO A 276 -26.64 -18.81 51.09
N MET A 277 -27.56 -19.76 51.25
CA MET A 277 -28.28 -20.07 52.49
C MET A 277 -27.44 -20.96 53.42
N TRP A 278 -27.41 -20.52 54.67
CA TRP A 278 -27.09 -21.09 55.98
C TRP A 278 -26.89 -22.61 56.18
N TRP A 279 -25.91 -22.91 57.05
CA TRP A 279 -25.63 -24.18 57.71
C TRP A 279 -26.41 -24.34 59.03
N LEU A 280 -26.72 -25.58 59.44
CA LEU A 280 -26.67 -26.04 60.84
C LEU A 280 -26.66 -27.59 60.95
N SER A 281 -25.74 -28.12 61.78
CA SER A 281 -25.82 -29.37 62.58
C SER A 281 -25.01 -30.65 62.18
N LYS A 282 -23.83 -30.80 62.83
CA LYS A 282 -23.20 -31.97 63.52
C LYS A 282 -22.84 -33.32 62.81
N PRO A 283 -21.84 -34.09 63.34
CA PRO A 283 -21.01 -35.11 62.64
C PRO A 283 -21.18 -36.55 63.22
N PRO A 284 -20.23 -37.53 63.11
CA PRO A 284 -19.38 -38.06 62.03
C PRO A 284 -19.56 -39.60 61.80
N THR A 285 -19.09 -40.19 60.69
CA THR A 285 -18.74 -41.64 60.65
C THR A 285 -17.69 -42.00 59.58
N ILE A 286 -16.82 -42.92 60.00
CA ILE A 286 -15.65 -43.54 59.36
C ILE A 286 -16.06 -44.71 58.42
N SER A 287 -15.23 -45.03 57.41
CA SER A 287 -14.78 -46.39 56.96
C SER A 287 -14.52 -46.43 55.43
N THR A 288 -13.26 -46.68 54.98
CA THR A 288 -12.69 -47.93 54.38
C THR A 288 -13.47 -48.46 53.16
N SER A 289 -12.96 -49.01 52.06
CA SER A 289 -11.64 -49.46 51.55
C SER A 289 -11.89 -50.09 50.16
N SER A 290 -10.83 -50.31 49.36
CA SER A 290 -10.67 -51.36 48.30
C SER A 290 -11.62 -51.33 47.08
N GLY A 291 -11.25 -51.68 45.85
CA GLY A 291 -10.08 -52.33 45.25
C GLY A 291 -10.47 -52.87 43.86
N ASN A 292 -9.45 -53.24 43.07
CA ASN A 292 -9.47 -54.19 41.93
C ASN A 292 -9.98 -53.76 40.53
N SER A 293 -9.04 -53.69 39.58
CA SER A 293 -9.13 -54.28 38.21
C SER A 293 -8.96 -55.83 38.30
N PRO A 294 -9.05 -56.70 37.24
CA PRO A 294 -8.95 -56.48 35.77
C PRO A 294 -9.75 -57.43 34.80
N GLY A 295 -9.64 -57.19 33.46
CA GLY A 295 -9.74 -58.16 32.33
C GLY A 295 -11.15 -58.62 31.85
N VAL A 296 -11.48 -59.07 30.62
CA VAL A 296 -10.78 -59.53 29.39
C VAL A 296 -11.80 -59.63 28.18
N MET A 297 -11.27 -59.76 26.93
CA MET A 297 -11.81 -60.32 25.63
C MET A 297 -12.47 -59.34 24.64
N VAL A 298 -12.06 -59.09 23.37
CA VAL A 298 -11.47 -59.81 22.19
C VAL A 298 -12.48 -60.53 21.27
N THR A 299 -12.58 -60.06 20.01
CA THR A 299 -12.57 -60.77 18.68
C THR A 299 -12.66 -59.67 17.57
N GLY A 300 -11.81 -59.50 16.53
CA GLY A 300 -11.38 -60.37 15.41
C GLY A 300 -12.43 -60.35 14.27
N GLY A 301 -12.22 -60.06 12.97
CA GLY A 301 -11.10 -59.66 12.10
C GLY A 301 -11.51 -59.83 10.60
N VAL A 302 -10.70 -59.27 9.68
CA VAL A 302 -10.36 -59.77 8.31
C VAL A 302 -11.21 -59.37 7.06
N ARG A 303 -10.46 -58.82 6.06
CA ARG A 303 -10.71 -58.52 4.61
C ARG A 303 -10.67 -59.83 3.76
N PRO A 304 -11.07 -59.97 2.46
CA PRO A 304 -10.34 -59.39 1.28
C PRO A 304 -11.22 -59.29 -0.04
N PRO A 305 -10.76 -59.48 -1.33
CA PRO A 305 -10.73 -58.43 -2.37
C PRO A 305 -11.22 -58.86 -3.81
N SER A 306 -10.76 -58.13 -4.87
CA SER A 306 -10.79 -58.40 -6.34
C SER A 306 -12.07 -57.99 -7.08
N GLY A 307 -12.12 -57.54 -8.35
CA GLY A 307 -11.17 -57.47 -9.46
C GLY A 307 -11.85 -57.94 -10.77
N SER A 308 -11.64 -57.21 -11.87
CA SER A 308 -11.82 -57.60 -13.31
C SER A 308 -13.00 -57.07 -14.15
N SER A 309 -12.66 -56.97 -15.44
CA SER A 309 -13.21 -56.36 -16.65
C SER A 309 -14.34 -57.11 -17.37
N ASN A 310 -15.16 -56.40 -18.18
CA ASN A 310 -15.26 -56.58 -19.65
C ASN A 310 -16.48 -55.85 -20.32
N THR A 311 -16.15 -54.95 -21.26
CA THR A 311 -16.56 -54.81 -22.68
C THR A 311 -18.01 -55.01 -23.23
N LYS A 312 -18.36 -54.06 -24.15
CA LYS A 312 -19.25 -54.09 -25.37
C LYS A 312 -20.78 -53.97 -25.11
N THR A 313 -21.63 -53.25 -25.87
CA THR A 313 -21.69 -52.73 -27.27
C THR A 313 -22.89 -51.74 -27.37
N ARG A 314 -22.78 -50.52 -27.91
CA ARG A 314 -23.08 -49.99 -29.27
C ARG A 314 -24.57 -49.95 -29.74
N HIS A 315 -25.11 -48.74 -29.93
CA HIS A 315 -26.03 -48.28 -31.01
C HIS A 315 -26.06 -46.74 -31.00
N THR A 316 -25.35 -46.02 -31.90
CA THR A 316 -25.72 -45.50 -33.24
C THR A 316 -26.84 -44.45 -33.27
N GLY A 317 -26.47 -43.22 -33.64
CA GLY A 317 -27.35 -42.11 -34.00
C GLY A 317 -26.52 -40.86 -34.34
N GLU A 318 -26.12 -40.73 -35.60
CA GLU A 318 -25.32 -39.64 -36.18
C GLU A 318 -26.13 -38.34 -36.32
N THR A 319 -25.46 -37.19 -36.14
CA THR A 319 -25.59 -36.03 -37.04
C THR A 319 -24.32 -35.18 -36.93
N SER A 320 -23.61 -35.08 -38.04
CA SER A 320 -22.32 -34.42 -38.23
C SER A 320 -22.48 -33.00 -38.73
N VAL A 321 -21.71 -32.04 -38.20
CA VAL A 321 -21.11 -30.94 -38.99
C VAL A 321 -19.70 -30.66 -38.46
N SER A 322 -18.79 -30.45 -39.41
CA SER A 322 -17.32 -30.54 -39.43
C SER A 322 -16.53 -29.73 -38.39
N LYS A 323 -15.61 -30.41 -37.70
CA LYS A 323 -14.36 -29.85 -37.17
C LYS A 323 -13.27 -29.96 -38.25
N SER A 324 -12.70 -28.83 -38.69
CA SER A 324 -11.38 -28.85 -39.34
C SER A 324 -10.32 -28.70 -38.25
N SER A 325 -9.51 -29.74 -38.14
CA SER A 325 -8.28 -29.78 -37.35
C SER A 325 -7.18 -29.04 -38.09
N MET A 326 -6.57 -28.04 -37.44
CA MET A 326 -5.19 -27.64 -37.72
C MET A 326 -4.30 -28.03 -36.52
N PRO A 327 -3.05 -28.46 -36.76
CA PRO A 327 -2.15 -28.94 -35.71
C PRO A 327 -1.71 -27.79 -34.79
N PRO A 328 -1.20 -28.07 -33.58
CA PRO A 328 -0.58 -27.04 -32.75
C PRO A 328 0.64 -26.50 -33.50
N GLY A 329 0.48 -25.32 -34.11
CA GLY A 329 1.57 -24.60 -34.73
C GLY A 329 2.54 -24.17 -33.64
N ASN A 330 3.73 -24.77 -33.64
CA ASN A 330 4.92 -24.19 -33.03
C ASN A 330 5.15 -22.80 -33.65
N LEU A 331 4.56 -21.77 -33.06
CA LEU A 331 5.02 -20.40 -33.25
C LEU A 331 6.35 -20.30 -32.51
N GLN A 332 7.44 -20.53 -33.25
CA GLN A 332 8.74 -20.07 -32.82
C GLN A 332 8.66 -18.54 -32.72
N VAL A 333 8.51 -18.05 -31.49
CA VAL A 333 8.89 -16.69 -31.13
C VAL A 333 10.35 -16.56 -31.56
N THR A 334 10.61 -15.80 -32.61
CA THR A 334 11.97 -15.48 -33.01
C THR A 334 12.60 -14.71 -31.87
N ASN A 335 13.41 -15.42 -31.08
CA ASN A 335 14.24 -14.88 -30.02
C ASN A 335 14.93 -13.60 -30.49
N ASN A 336 14.59 -12.45 -29.90
CA ASN A 336 15.41 -11.23 -29.98
C ASN A 336 16.72 -11.35 -29.16
N LEU A 337 17.15 -12.57 -28.84
CA LEU A 337 18.42 -12.86 -28.17
C LEU A 337 19.43 -13.28 -29.23
N ARG A 338 20.39 -12.40 -29.53
CA ARG A 338 21.66 -12.87 -30.08
C ARG A 338 22.38 -13.64 -28.97
N SER A 339 22.59 -14.93 -29.17
CA SER A 339 23.67 -15.65 -28.51
C SER A 339 24.99 -15.24 -29.18
N SER A 340 25.83 -14.45 -28.51
CA SER A 340 27.26 -14.44 -28.84
C SER A 340 27.97 -15.38 -27.87
N THR A 341 28.72 -16.33 -28.40
CA THR A 341 29.63 -17.17 -27.61
C THR A 341 30.91 -16.36 -27.34
N SER A 342 31.29 -16.24 -26.06
CA SER A 342 32.63 -15.72 -25.71
C SER A 342 33.69 -16.70 -26.24
N PRO A 343 34.71 -16.25 -27.01
CA PRO A 343 35.71 -17.14 -27.61
C PRO A 343 36.55 -17.93 -26.60
N SER A 344 36.49 -17.60 -25.31
CA SER A 344 37.35 -18.19 -24.28
C SER A 344 36.65 -19.11 -23.28
N THR A 345 35.31 -19.13 -23.19
CA THR A 345 34.61 -19.86 -22.13
C THR A 345 33.38 -20.67 -22.56
N GLY A 346 32.86 -20.51 -23.78
CA GLY A 346 31.69 -21.27 -24.24
C GLY A 346 30.37 -20.95 -23.52
N GLU A 347 30.35 -19.95 -22.62
CA GLU A 347 29.13 -19.46 -21.99
C GLU A 347 28.31 -18.61 -22.97
N LEU A 348 27.00 -18.87 -23.01
CA LEU A 348 26.00 -18.03 -23.68
C LEU A 348 25.90 -16.68 -22.96
N THR A 349 26.57 -15.64 -23.47
CA THR A 349 26.33 -14.26 -23.05
C THR A 349 25.09 -13.75 -23.78
N CYS A 350 23.96 -13.64 -23.08
CA CYS A 350 22.79 -12.92 -23.58
C CYS A 350 23.07 -11.39 -23.49
N VAL A 351 22.69 -10.63 -24.52
CA VAL A 351 23.03 -9.21 -24.67
C VAL A 351 21.96 -8.35 -23.97
N ARG A 352 22.35 -7.31 -23.22
CA ARG A 352 21.43 -6.29 -22.69
C ARG A 352 20.55 -5.77 -23.85
N VAL A 353 19.22 -5.76 -23.71
CA VAL A 353 18.29 -5.29 -24.76
C VAL A 353 18.28 -3.76 -24.79
N LEU A 354 19.40 -3.19 -25.23
CA LEU A 354 19.62 -1.73 -25.34
C LEU A 354 19.27 -1.20 -26.72
N MET A 355 18.91 -2.07 -27.66
CA MET A 355 18.60 -1.72 -29.05
C MET A 355 17.13 -2.01 -29.34
N PRO A 356 16.50 -1.24 -30.26
CA PRO A 356 15.14 -1.53 -30.71
C PRO A 356 14.94 -2.99 -31.15
N PRO A 357 13.80 -3.61 -30.82
CA PRO A 357 13.48 -4.96 -31.27
C PRO A 357 13.33 -5.02 -32.79
N GLY A 358 13.54 -6.22 -33.37
CA GLY A 358 13.37 -6.44 -34.81
C GLY A 358 14.50 -5.87 -35.69
N ASN A 359 15.66 -5.54 -35.12
CA ASN A 359 16.78 -4.88 -35.81
C ASN A 359 16.40 -3.53 -36.46
N LEU A 360 15.40 -2.85 -35.91
CA LEU A 360 15.04 -1.52 -36.37
C LEU A 360 16.19 -0.54 -36.10
N GLN A 361 16.44 0.34 -37.05
CA GLN A 361 17.28 1.51 -36.79
C GLN A 361 16.57 2.40 -35.78
N VAL A 362 17.32 3.01 -34.86
CA VAL A 362 16.75 3.92 -33.83
C VAL A 362 15.90 5.01 -34.49
N THR A 363 16.34 5.56 -35.62
CA THR A 363 15.60 6.59 -36.38
C THR A 363 14.30 6.10 -37.02
N ASN A 364 14.16 4.80 -37.28
CA ASN A 364 12.93 4.19 -37.81
C ASN A 364 12.07 3.54 -36.71
N THR A 365 12.43 3.71 -35.45
CA THR A 365 11.71 3.12 -34.31
C THR A 365 10.74 4.15 -33.73
N PRO A 366 9.45 3.84 -33.51
CA PRO A 366 8.55 4.76 -32.84
C PRO A 366 9.01 5.03 -31.40
N GLN A 367 8.95 6.28 -30.97
CA GLN A 367 9.10 6.59 -29.55
C GLN A 367 7.77 6.25 -28.86
N ILE A 368 7.80 5.21 -28.03
CA ILE A 368 6.63 4.80 -27.25
C ILE A 368 6.65 5.54 -25.91
N ILE A 369 5.49 6.06 -25.52
CA ILE A 369 5.21 6.53 -24.16
C ILE A 369 4.09 5.64 -23.62
N TYR A 370 4.28 5.09 -22.41
CA TYR A 370 3.20 4.42 -21.70
C TYR A 370 2.89 5.18 -20.42
N ILE A 371 1.61 5.38 -20.15
CA ILE A 371 1.13 6.01 -18.91
C ILE A 371 0.53 4.90 -18.05
N THR A 372 0.95 4.81 -16.80
CA THR A 372 0.35 3.91 -15.81
C THR A 372 -0.31 4.73 -14.71
N ILE A 373 -1.48 4.28 -14.25
CA ILE A 373 -2.18 4.90 -13.12
C ILE A 373 -2.47 3.80 -12.10
N ASN A 374 -1.83 3.94 -10.94
CA ASN A 374 -1.94 2.99 -9.86
C ASN A 374 -3.02 3.42 -8.87
N GLY A 375 -3.87 2.47 -8.48
CA GLY A 375 -4.93 2.66 -7.51
C GLY A 375 -6.33 2.56 -8.11
N ARG A 376 -7.33 2.72 -7.24
CA ARG A 376 -8.74 2.63 -7.63
C ARG A 376 -9.15 3.79 -8.55
N ILE A 377 -9.98 3.47 -9.55
CA ILE A 377 -10.71 4.45 -10.35
C ILE A 377 -12.06 4.71 -9.67
N ASP A 378 -12.33 5.96 -9.31
CA ASP A 378 -13.59 6.38 -8.71
C ASP A 378 -14.00 7.80 -9.16
N GLY A 379 -15.09 8.32 -8.61
CA GLY A 379 -15.72 9.56 -9.09
C GLY A 379 -14.80 10.78 -9.10
N ALA A 380 -13.75 10.82 -8.27
CA ALA A 380 -12.88 11.99 -8.20
C ALA A 380 -11.73 11.99 -9.17
N ASN A 381 -11.20 10.83 -9.53
CA ASN A 381 -10.13 10.75 -10.52
C ASN A 381 -10.65 10.47 -11.93
N TYR A 382 -11.86 9.90 -12.06
CA TYR A 382 -12.40 9.52 -13.36
C TYR A 382 -12.53 10.69 -14.34
N GLN A 383 -13.16 11.80 -13.92
CA GLN A 383 -13.36 12.95 -14.82
C GLN A 383 -12.04 13.67 -15.17
N PRO A 384 -11.12 13.92 -14.22
CA PRO A 384 -9.79 14.46 -14.56
C PRO A 384 -8.98 13.57 -15.49
N ILE A 385 -9.01 12.25 -15.27
CA ILE A 385 -8.34 11.27 -16.15
C ILE A 385 -8.96 11.30 -17.56
N LEU A 386 -10.29 11.30 -17.65
CA LEU A 386 -10.99 11.37 -18.93
C LEU A 386 -10.73 12.68 -19.67
N SER A 387 -10.68 13.80 -18.95
CA SER A 387 -10.39 15.13 -19.52
C SER A 387 -8.97 15.20 -20.08
N LEU A 388 -8.01 14.58 -19.38
CA LEU A 388 -6.63 14.51 -19.84
C LEU A 388 -6.48 13.57 -21.05
N LEU A 389 -6.98 12.34 -20.96
CA LEU A 389 -6.66 11.28 -21.93
C LEU A 389 -7.68 11.19 -23.08
N GLY A 390 -8.96 11.44 -22.81
CA GLY A 390 -10.07 11.13 -23.72
C GLY A 390 -10.15 12.02 -24.96
N THR A 391 -9.44 13.14 -24.99
CA THR A 391 -9.46 14.09 -26.12
C THR A 391 -8.26 13.94 -27.07
N LYS A 392 -7.26 13.14 -26.70
CA LYS A 392 -5.96 13.09 -27.37
C LYS A 392 -5.85 11.87 -28.30
N HIS A 393 -5.19 12.06 -29.43
CA HIS A 393 -5.05 11.04 -30.47
C HIS A 393 -3.57 10.82 -30.85
N ASN A 394 -3.24 9.57 -31.17
CA ASN A 394 -1.97 9.18 -31.76
C ASN A 394 -1.89 9.57 -33.25
N PRO A 395 -0.71 9.52 -33.90
CA PRO A 395 -0.54 9.89 -35.31
C PRO A 395 -1.31 9.03 -36.33
N ASN A 396 -1.89 7.89 -35.90
CA ASN A 396 -2.83 7.08 -36.68
C ASN A 396 -4.29 7.51 -36.49
N ASN A 397 -4.54 8.64 -35.83
CA ASN A 397 -5.86 9.19 -35.51
C ASN A 397 -6.69 8.32 -34.55
N CYS A 398 -6.06 7.39 -33.85
CA CYS A 398 -6.71 6.63 -32.79
C CYS A 398 -6.49 7.27 -31.43
N PRO A 399 -7.45 7.17 -30.50
CA PRO A 399 -7.28 7.68 -29.15
C PRO A 399 -6.01 7.13 -28.50
N ILE A 400 -5.35 7.95 -27.68
CA ILE A 400 -4.28 7.45 -26.83
C ILE A 400 -4.83 6.44 -25.82
N SER A 401 -3.96 5.59 -25.29
CA SER A 401 -4.34 4.63 -24.25
C SER A 401 -3.36 4.65 -23.09
N ALA A 402 -3.86 4.25 -21.92
CA ALA A 402 -3.11 4.15 -20.67
C ALA A 402 -3.41 2.80 -20.00
N THR A 403 -2.57 2.43 -19.05
CA THR A 403 -2.68 1.19 -18.28
C THR A 403 -3.11 1.51 -16.85
N PHE A 404 -4.10 0.79 -16.32
CA PHE A 404 -4.54 0.96 -14.95
C PHE A 404 -4.23 -0.29 -14.13
N PHE A 405 -3.51 -0.10 -13.02
CA PHE A 405 -3.21 -1.13 -12.04
C PHE A 405 -4.17 -0.96 -10.84
N VAL A 406 -5.24 -1.77 -10.83
CA VAL A 406 -6.36 -1.62 -9.88
C VAL A 406 -6.33 -2.72 -8.80
N PRO A 407 -6.38 -2.40 -7.49
CA PRO A 407 -6.43 -3.38 -6.39
C PRO A 407 -7.73 -4.22 -6.35
N GLU A 408 -7.62 -5.51 -6.03
CA GLU A 408 -8.69 -6.49 -6.29
C GLU A 408 -9.94 -6.53 -5.36
N PRO A 409 -10.07 -5.93 -4.15
CA PRO A 409 -11.30 -6.20 -3.40
C PRO A 409 -12.50 -5.38 -3.90
N GLU A 410 -12.33 -4.47 -4.88
CA GLU A 410 -13.36 -3.50 -5.26
C GLU A 410 -13.61 -3.38 -6.78
N THR A 411 -13.39 -4.45 -7.56
CA THR A 411 -13.76 -4.49 -9.00
C THR A 411 -15.28 -4.46 -9.27
N THR A 412 -16.11 -4.11 -8.28
CA THR A 412 -17.57 -4.02 -8.38
C THR A 412 -18.07 -2.61 -8.75
N SER A 413 -17.20 -1.60 -8.86
CA SER A 413 -17.60 -0.26 -9.30
C SER A 413 -18.19 -0.27 -10.71
N LEU A 414 -19.41 0.28 -10.87
CA LEU A 414 -20.13 0.44 -12.14
C LEU A 414 -19.26 1.17 -13.19
N THR A 415 -18.39 2.08 -12.73
CA THR A 415 -17.47 2.87 -13.56
C THR A 415 -16.46 1.98 -14.31
N CYS A 416 -15.90 0.94 -13.66
CA CYS A 416 -14.97 0.01 -14.32
C CYS A 416 -15.67 -0.84 -15.39
N ARG A 417 -16.93 -1.23 -15.18
CA ARG A 417 -17.72 -2.00 -16.17
C ARG A 417 -18.05 -1.18 -17.41
N VAL A 418 -18.32 0.13 -17.25
CA VAL A 418 -18.57 1.06 -18.36
C VAL A 418 -17.30 1.29 -19.19
N CYS A 419 -16.13 1.34 -18.55
CA CYS A 419 -14.83 1.50 -19.22
C CYS A 419 -14.42 0.27 -20.04
N ALA A 420 -14.64 -0.95 -19.52
CA ALA A 420 -14.31 -2.19 -20.20
C ALA A 420 -15.26 -2.53 -21.37
N ALA A 421 -16.50 -2.00 -21.35
CA ALA A 421 -17.54 -2.30 -22.34
C ALA A 421 -17.50 -1.42 -23.60
N GLY A 422 -16.46 -0.60 -23.80
CA GLY A 422 -16.27 0.14 -25.06
C GLY A 422 -17.36 1.18 -25.36
N ALA A 423 -17.89 1.86 -24.34
CA ALA A 423 -18.74 3.03 -24.57
C ALA A 423 -18.00 4.05 -25.47
N THR A 424 -18.72 4.62 -26.45
CA THR A 424 -18.20 5.54 -27.49
C THR A 424 -17.51 6.81 -26.97
N SER A 425 -17.50 7.02 -25.66
CA SER A 425 -16.89 8.15 -24.95
C SER A 425 -15.81 7.74 -23.93
N CYS A 426 -15.40 6.46 -23.88
CA CYS A 426 -14.26 6.00 -23.07
C CYS A 426 -13.05 5.72 -23.97
N PRO A 427 -11.87 6.30 -23.71
CA PRO A 427 -10.63 5.84 -24.36
C PRO A 427 -10.43 4.35 -24.07
N CYS A 428 -9.77 3.64 -24.99
CA CYS A 428 -9.49 2.20 -24.86
C CYS A 428 -8.61 1.93 -23.62
N MET A 429 -9.24 1.73 -22.47
CA MET A 429 -8.59 1.52 -21.18
C MET A 429 -8.37 0.02 -20.95
N VAL A 430 -7.12 -0.38 -20.78
CA VAL A 430 -6.78 -1.75 -20.37
C VAL A 430 -6.69 -1.79 -18.85
N VAL A 431 -7.64 -2.47 -18.23
CA VAL A 431 -7.65 -2.74 -16.78
C VAL A 431 -6.86 -4.02 -16.56
N THR A 432 -5.79 -3.93 -15.79
CA THR A 432 -4.95 -5.10 -15.48
C THR A 432 -5.11 -5.52 -14.03
N ARG A 433 -5.07 -6.84 -13.78
CA ARG A 433 -5.17 -7.42 -12.44
C ARG A 433 -3.93 -7.05 -11.63
N THR A 434 -4.11 -6.40 -10.48
CA THR A 434 -3.13 -6.55 -9.40
C THR A 434 -3.63 -7.66 -8.47
N SER A 435 -2.87 -8.75 -8.33
CA SER A 435 -2.89 -9.47 -7.06
C SER A 435 -1.94 -8.67 -6.15
N ILE A 436 -2.34 -8.13 -5.01
CA ILE A 436 -3.14 -8.76 -3.95
C ILE A 436 -4.16 -7.72 -3.43
N ALA A 437 -5.46 -8.04 -3.52
CA ALA A 437 -6.38 -7.62 -2.48
C ALA A 437 -5.89 -8.22 -1.19
N ASN A 438 -5.40 -7.33 -0.38
CA ASN A 438 -4.97 -7.59 0.95
C ASN A 438 -6.28 -8.03 1.65
N SER A 439 -6.38 -9.34 1.91
CA SER A 439 -7.48 -10.05 2.56
C SER A 439 -6.85 -10.94 3.63
N SER A 440 -7.37 -10.84 4.85
CA SER A 440 -6.81 -11.38 6.09
C SER A 440 -6.57 -12.90 6.08
N PRO A 441 -5.60 -13.44 6.86
CA PRO A 441 -5.54 -14.86 7.17
C PRO A 441 -6.42 -15.19 8.38
N GLY A 442 -7.23 -16.25 8.26
CA GLY A 442 -8.00 -16.80 9.37
C GLY A 442 -8.82 -18.02 8.96
N GLY A 443 -8.19 -19.20 8.94
CA GLY A 443 -8.83 -20.51 8.77
C GLY A 443 -7.87 -21.59 8.29
N SER A 444 -7.22 -22.29 9.23
CA SER A 444 -6.41 -23.52 9.06
C SER A 444 -7.02 -24.51 8.04
N ASP A 445 -6.28 -25.20 7.18
CA ASP A 445 -5.27 -26.19 7.52
C ASP A 445 -4.55 -26.68 6.23
N HIS A 446 -3.32 -27.18 6.39
CA HIS A 446 -2.45 -27.86 5.42
C HIS A 446 -1.67 -27.01 4.40
N GLY A 447 -0.36 -27.28 4.30
CA GLY A 447 0.58 -26.57 3.43
C GLY A 447 0.10 -26.49 1.98
N GLY A 448 -0.31 -25.29 1.59
CA GLY A 448 -0.72 -24.95 0.23
C GLY A 448 -0.46 -23.47 0.00
N VAL A 449 0.39 -23.17 -0.98
CA VAL A 449 0.57 -21.82 -1.52
C VAL A 449 -0.79 -21.35 -2.02
N GLY A 450 -1.29 -20.21 -1.52
CA GLY A 450 -2.56 -19.62 -1.95
C GLY A 450 -2.59 -19.47 -3.47
N GLN A 451 -3.43 -20.25 -4.12
CA GLN A 451 -3.62 -20.26 -5.56
C GLN A 451 -4.26 -18.92 -5.95
N LEU A 452 -3.68 -18.21 -6.92
CA LEU A 452 -4.32 -17.05 -7.54
C LEU A 452 -5.72 -17.48 -8.06
N PRO A 453 -6.79 -16.69 -7.83
CA PRO A 453 -8.14 -17.09 -8.21
C PRO A 453 -8.28 -17.21 -9.73
N GLU A 454 -9.00 -18.25 -10.18
CA GLU A 454 -9.23 -18.55 -11.60
C GLU A 454 -9.86 -17.37 -12.37
N PRO A 455 -9.65 -17.29 -13.71
CA PRO A 455 -10.22 -16.25 -14.55
C PRO A 455 -11.75 -16.26 -14.51
N ARG A 456 -12.39 -15.35 -13.77
CA ARG A 456 -13.80 -15.01 -14.02
C ARG A 456 -13.85 -14.13 -15.25
N GLU A 457 -14.55 -14.58 -16.30
CA GLU A 457 -14.83 -13.81 -17.51
C GLU A 457 -15.40 -12.43 -17.14
N GLN A 458 -14.62 -11.37 -17.37
CA GLN A 458 -15.13 -10.01 -17.41
C GLN A 458 -15.36 -9.67 -18.88
N HIS A 459 -16.63 -9.43 -19.25
CA HIS A 459 -17.01 -9.01 -20.59
C HIS A 459 -16.21 -7.77 -21.01
N GLY A 460 -15.32 -7.93 -22.00
CA GLY A 460 -14.55 -6.83 -22.62
C GLY A 460 -13.02 -6.96 -22.55
N LEU A 461 -12.47 -7.74 -21.62
CA LEU A 461 -11.03 -8.05 -21.58
C LEU A 461 -10.76 -9.35 -22.35
N ARG A 462 -9.66 -9.38 -23.12
CA ARG A 462 -9.20 -10.65 -23.71
C ARG A 462 -8.85 -11.63 -22.59
N PRO A 463 -9.25 -12.92 -22.68
CA PRO A 463 -8.81 -13.92 -21.72
C PRO A 463 -7.27 -13.94 -21.64
N GLY A 464 -6.71 -13.71 -20.45
CA GLY A 464 -5.25 -13.65 -20.21
C GLY A 464 -4.58 -12.29 -20.46
N ALA A 465 -5.30 -11.24 -20.85
CA ALA A 465 -4.74 -9.89 -20.91
C ALA A 465 -4.69 -9.30 -19.48
N GLY A 466 -3.48 -9.08 -18.97
CA GLY A 466 -3.26 -8.57 -17.63
C GLY A 466 -1.78 -8.45 -17.30
N GLY A 467 -1.43 -7.54 -16.41
CA GLY A 467 -0.09 -7.39 -15.89
C GLY A 467 -0.11 -6.87 -14.47
N VAL A 468 0.99 -7.04 -13.77
CA VAL A 468 1.14 -6.66 -12.35
C VAL A 468 2.16 -5.54 -12.22
N ASP A 469 1.83 -4.54 -11.39
CA ASP A 469 2.79 -3.57 -10.86
C ASP A 469 2.66 -3.62 -9.32
N LEU A 470 3.69 -4.14 -8.67
CA LEU A 470 3.79 -4.23 -7.21
C LEU A 470 4.31 -2.93 -6.56
N GLY A 471 4.66 -1.95 -7.39
CA GLY A 471 5.26 -0.67 -7.01
C GLY A 471 6.67 -0.77 -6.42
N THR A 472 7.20 0.38 -5.97
CA THR A 472 8.47 0.48 -5.25
C THR A 472 8.34 -0.02 -3.82
N GLY A 473 8.06 -1.31 -3.64
CA GLY A 473 8.17 -2.03 -2.38
C GLY A 473 9.60 -2.55 -2.14
N PRO A 474 9.90 -3.13 -0.96
CA PRO A 474 11.20 -3.74 -0.71
C PRO A 474 11.53 -4.81 -1.75
N ALA A 475 12.81 -4.91 -2.09
CA ALA A 475 13.43 -5.83 -3.04
C ALA A 475 13.03 -7.33 -2.95
N SER A 476 12.37 -7.73 -1.86
CA SER A 476 11.98 -9.11 -1.54
C SER A 476 10.60 -9.50 -2.11
N LEU A 477 9.78 -8.56 -2.58
CA LEU A 477 8.47 -8.82 -3.20
C LEU A 477 8.43 -8.42 -4.68
N THR A 478 9.24 -7.44 -5.08
CA THR A 478 9.51 -7.12 -6.47
C THR A 478 10.19 -8.32 -7.11
N THR A 479 9.53 -8.96 -8.06
CA THR A 479 10.11 -10.00 -8.92
C THR A 479 10.76 -11.21 -8.18
N SER A 480 10.08 -11.75 -7.16
CA SER A 480 10.49 -13.03 -6.55
C SER A 480 10.19 -14.23 -7.47
N ARG A 481 10.99 -15.31 -7.37
CA ARG A 481 10.76 -16.56 -8.13
C ARG A 481 9.34 -17.10 -7.98
N THR A 482 8.80 -17.03 -6.76
CA THR A 482 7.43 -17.48 -6.46
C THR A 482 6.38 -16.63 -7.17
N ASN A 483 6.59 -15.31 -7.25
CA ASN A 483 5.69 -14.42 -7.95
C ASN A 483 5.72 -14.70 -9.46
N CYS A 484 6.89 -14.79 -10.07
CA CYS A 484 6.99 -15.09 -11.51
C CYS A 484 6.40 -16.47 -11.89
N LEU A 485 6.55 -17.50 -11.02
CA LEU A 485 5.87 -18.79 -11.22
C LEU A 485 4.34 -18.63 -11.18
N ASN A 486 3.83 -17.90 -10.19
CA ASN A 486 2.39 -17.66 -10.02
C ASN A 486 1.81 -16.89 -11.22
N LEU A 487 2.45 -15.80 -11.65
CA LEU A 487 2.03 -15.01 -12.82
C LEU A 487 1.93 -15.89 -14.07
N ASN A 488 2.97 -16.69 -14.34
CA ASN A 488 3.01 -17.60 -15.49
C ASN A 488 1.87 -18.63 -15.44
N THR A 489 1.61 -19.23 -14.27
CA THR A 489 0.54 -20.24 -14.12
C THR A 489 -0.88 -19.67 -14.24
N THR A 490 -1.05 -18.35 -14.12
CA THR A 490 -2.37 -17.68 -14.22
C THR A 490 -2.70 -17.03 -15.54
N GLY A 491 -1.79 -17.12 -16.51
CA GLY A 491 -1.96 -16.45 -17.79
C GLY A 491 -1.91 -14.92 -17.69
N ILE A 492 -1.18 -14.37 -16.71
CA ILE A 492 -0.81 -12.95 -16.71
C ILE A 492 0.33 -12.76 -17.72
N GLU A 493 0.22 -11.73 -18.54
CA GLU A 493 1.06 -11.51 -19.71
C GLU A 493 2.40 -10.83 -19.37
N TYR A 494 2.41 -9.94 -18.38
CA TYR A 494 3.61 -9.19 -18.00
C TYR A 494 3.68 -8.78 -16.52
N ASP A 495 4.90 -8.54 -16.02
CA ASP A 495 5.19 -7.79 -14.80
C ASP A 495 5.80 -6.43 -15.17
N SER A 496 5.51 -5.41 -14.37
CA SER A 496 6.04 -4.06 -14.51
C SER A 496 6.52 -3.55 -13.16
N SER A 497 7.22 -4.40 -12.39
CA SER A 497 7.65 -4.09 -11.02
C SER A 497 9.17 -3.90 -10.90
N LEU A 498 9.96 -4.30 -11.90
CA LEU A 498 11.42 -4.17 -11.86
C LEU A 498 11.88 -2.74 -12.19
N VAL A 499 12.57 -2.11 -11.26
CA VAL A 499 13.14 -0.76 -11.46
C VAL A 499 14.60 -0.85 -11.92
N THR A 500 14.97 -0.14 -12.99
CA THR A 500 16.34 -0.12 -13.48
C THR A 500 17.21 0.90 -12.73
N SER A 501 18.53 0.67 -12.67
CA SER A 501 19.45 1.61 -12.02
C SER A 501 19.66 2.87 -12.87
N HIS A 502 19.71 4.05 -12.23
CA HIS A 502 19.89 5.36 -12.88
C HIS A 502 21.14 5.49 -13.76
N LYS A 503 22.15 4.63 -13.59
CA LYS A 503 23.40 4.64 -14.37
C LYS A 503 23.37 3.69 -15.58
N GLN A 504 22.27 2.99 -15.81
CA GLN A 504 22.19 1.95 -16.85
C GLN A 504 21.01 2.22 -17.77
N SER A 505 21.37 2.79 -18.92
CA SER A 505 20.79 2.57 -20.25
C SER A 505 19.29 2.24 -20.31
N PHE A 506 18.51 3.13 -20.92
CA PHE A 506 17.14 2.91 -21.40
C PHE A 506 16.95 1.46 -21.92
N THR A 507 16.26 0.64 -21.12
CA THR A 507 16.15 -0.81 -21.33
C THR A 507 14.78 -1.10 -21.93
N TRP A 508 14.78 -1.85 -23.03
CA TRP A 508 13.54 -2.31 -23.66
C TRP A 508 12.89 -3.44 -22.85
N PRO A 509 11.55 -3.60 -22.90
CA PRO A 509 10.88 -4.77 -22.35
C PRO A 509 11.48 -6.08 -22.89
N PHE A 510 11.48 -7.12 -22.06
CA PHE A 510 12.09 -8.41 -22.39
C PHE A 510 11.30 -9.57 -21.78
N THR A 511 11.47 -10.77 -22.33
CA THR A 511 10.86 -11.97 -21.73
C THR A 511 11.76 -12.52 -20.64
N LEU A 512 11.14 -13.10 -19.62
CA LEU A 512 11.81 -13.75 -18.52
C LEU A 512 12.22 -15.20 -18.85
N ASP A 513 12.14 -15.63 -20.12
CA ASP A 513 12.44 -16.99 -20.59
C ASP A 513 13.79 -17.53 -20.10
N TYR A 514 14.79 -16.64 -19.95
CA TYR A 514 16.15 -16.97 -19.50
C TYR A 514 16.53 -16.32 -18.15
N GLY A 515 15.54 -15.71 -17.48
CA GLY A 515 15.71 -14.89 -16.27
C GLY A 515 16.32 -13.51 -16.55
N CYS A 516 16.45 -12.68 -15.51
CA CYS A 516 17.02 -11.33 -15.61
C CYS A 516 18.56 -11.33 -15.51
N LYS A 517 19.26 -12.10 -16.34
CA LYS A 517 20.75 -12.20 -16.33
C LYS A 517 21.48 -10.90 -16.75
N HIS A 518 20.76 -9.81 -16.99
CA HIS A 518 21.26 -8.59 -17.68
C HIS A 518 21.15 -7.31 -16.86
N THR A 519 20.61 -7.39 -15.65
CA THR A 519 20.34 -6.24 -14.79
C THR A 519 21.12 -6.40 -13.50
N ASP A 520 21.91 -5.39 -13.12
CA ASP A 520 22.67 -5.36 -11.85
C ASP A 520 21.76 -5.14 -10.63
N SER A 521 20.48 -5.50 -10.73
CA SER A 521 19.48 -5.33 -9.68
C SER A 521 19.44 -6.57 -8.80
N ALA A 522 19.62 -6.37 -7.48
CA ALA A 522 19.43 -7.40 -6.48
C ALA A 522 17.99 -7.93 -6.38
N GLN A 523 17.06 -7.34 -7.15
CA GLN A 523 15.63 -7.67 -7.19
C GLN A 523 15.29 -8.74 -8.24
N CYS A 524 16.26 -9.26 -8.99
CA CYS A 524 16.00 -10.12 -10.15
C CYS A 524 15.56 -11.55 -9.80
N PRO A 525 14.55 -12.11 -10.49
CA PRO A 525 14.09 -13.47 -10.27
C PRO A 525 15.12 -14.48 -10.77
N GLN A 526 15.43 -15.46 -9.92
CA GLN A 526 16.32 -16.57 -10.26
C GLN A 526 15.55 -17.62 -11.07
N GLY A 527 16.00 -17.94 -12.29
CA GLY A 527 15.38 -18.94 -13.18
C GLY A 527 14.69 -18.35 -14.41
N GLY A 528 14.27 -19.21 -15.35
CA GLY A 528 13.55 -18.84 -16.57
C GLY A 528 12.04 -19.03 -16.44
N TYR A 529 11.27 -18.08 -16.95
CA TYR A 529 9.80 -18.04 -16.92
C TYR A 529 9.28 -17.85 -18.35
N PRO A 530 9.16 -18.94 -19.12
CA PRO A 530 8.76 -18.87 -20.52
C PRO A 530 7.45 -18.12 -20.73
N GLY A 531 7.45 -17.13 -21.62
CA GLY A 531 6.26 -16.39 -22.04
C GLY A 531 5.88 -15.18 -21.17
N LEU A 532 6.46 -15.03 -19.97
CA LEU A 532 6.21 -13.88 -19.10
C LEU A 532 7.08 -12.70 -19.52
N TRP A 533 6.48 -11.55 -19.78
CA TRP A 533 7.20 -10.31 -20.09
C TRP A 533 7.56 -9.53 -18.83
N GLU A 534 8.73 -8.91 -18.82
CA GLU A 534 9.12 -7.85 -17.90
C GLU A 534 9.09 -6.51 -18.64
N VAL A 535 8.35 -5.56 -18.09
CA VAL A 535 8.29 -4.17 -18.54
C VAL A 535 9.05 -3.34 -17.51
N PRO A 536 10.36 -3.13 -17.71
CA PRO A 536 11.17 -2.46 -16.71
C PRO A 536 10.73 -1.01 -16.53
N ILE A 537 10.62 -0.56 -15.27
CA ILE A 537 10.41 0.84 -14.95
C ILE A 537 11.77 1.54 -15.00
N VAL A 538 11.96 2.37 -16.02
CA VAL A 538 13.09 3.29 -16.12
C VAL A 538 12.76 4.54 -15.28
N PRO A 539 13.52 4.85 -14.22
CA PRO A 539 13.25 6.02 -13.38
C PRO A 539 13.35 7.33 -14.18
N LEU A 540 12.45 8.27 -13.88
CA LEU A 540 12.54 9.64 -14.36
C LEU A 540 13.58 10.40 -13.52
N ILE A 541 14.30 11.34 -14.12
CA ILE A 541 15.15 12.28 -13.38
C ILE A 541 14.30 13.49 -13.03
N ASP A 542 14.28 13.86 -11.73
CA ASP A 542 13.43 14.90 -11.17
C ASP A 542 13.64 16.30 -11.80
N TYR A 543 12.76 17.23 -11.46
CA TYR A 543 12.74 18.58 -12.05
C TYR A 543 14.07 19.34 -11.90
N LYS A 544 14.79 19.15 -10.79
CA LYS A 544 16.11 19.77 -10.57
C LYS A 544 17.26 18.96 -11.18
N GLN A 545 16.97 17.83 -11.80
CA GLN A 545 17.93 16.90 -12.39
C GLN A 545 18.93 16.33 -11.37
N GLN A 546 18.49 16.12 -10.13
CA GLN A 546 19.33 15.69 -9.01
C GLN A 546 19.07 14.25 -8.57
N PHE A 547 17.81 13.83 -8.60
CA PHE A 547 17.39 12.52 -8.08
C PHE A 547 16.53 11.78 -9.07
N SER A 548 16.59 10.45 -9.01
CA SER A 548 15.72 9.56 -9.78
C SER A 548 14.44 9.23 -9.04
N CYS A 549 13.34 9.10 -9.74
CA CYS A 549 12.05 8.71 -9.19
C CYS A 549 11.31 7.72 -10.10
N THR A 550 10.76 6.67 -9.49
CA THR A 550 9.99 5.64 -10.20
C THR A 550 8.58 6.12 -10.58
N TYR A 551 7.97 6.90 -9.69
CA TYR A 551 6.69 7.56 -9.92
C TYR A 551 6.87 9.07 -9.98
N ALA A 552 6.10 9.75 -10.83
CA ALA A 552 6.24 11.20 -11.01
C ALA A 552 5.86 12.01 -9.75
N ASP A 553 4.98 11.50 -8.90
CA ASP A 553 4.66 12.07 -7.57
C ASP A 553 5.71 11.75 -6.49
N ALA A 554 6.56 10.76 -6.72
CA ALA A 554 7.57 10.32 -5.74
C ALA A 554 8.95 10.98 -5.97
N CYS A 555 9.03 11.98 -6.84
CA CYS A 555 10.26 12.73 -7.06
C CYS A 555 10.58 13.61 -5.85
N LEU A 556 11.82 13.51 -5.35
CA LEU A 556 12.27 14.27 -4.18
C LEU A 556 12.14 15.79 -4.40
N ASN A 557 12.52 16.27 -5.58
CA ASN A 557 12.20 17.62 -6.02
C ASN A 557 10.94 17.60 -6.90
N HIS A 558 9.79 17.85 -6.27
CA HIS A 558 8.51 17.98 -6.97
C HIS A 558 8.46 19.27 -7.83
N PRO A 559 8.02 19.21 -9.09
CA PRO A 559 7.84 20.40 -9.92
C PRO A 559 6.67 21.26 -9.42
N PRO A 560 6.90 22.51 -8.99
CA PRO A 560 5.87 23.30 -8.31
C PRO A 560 4.83 23.92 -9.25
N THR A 561 5.12 24.02 -10.55
CA THR A 561 4.23 24.63 -11.53
C THR A 561 3.96 23.71 -12.72
N SER A 562 2.94 24.06 -13.52
CA SER A 562 2.64 23.37 -14.77
C SER A 562 3.80 23.47 -15.76
N GLN A 563 4.47 24.61 -15.83
CA GLN A 563 5.62 24.82 -16.69
C GLN A 563 6.81 23.96 -16.25
N ASP A 564 7.04 23.87 -14.93
CA ASP A 564 8.10 23.02 -14.39
C ASP A 564 7.85 21.55 -14.67
N THR A 565 6.59 21.11 -14.53
CA THR A 565 6.18 19.74 -14.88
C THR A 565 6.38 19.46 -16.37
N PHE A 566 5.97 20.39 -17.23
CA PHE A 566 6.20 20.30 -18.68
C PHE A 566 7.68 20.18 -19.02
N THR A 567 8.53 21.05 -18.47
CA THR A 567 9.97 21.06 -18.71
C THR A 567 10.65 19.79 -18.22
N TYR A 568 10.26 19.31 -17.03
CA TYR A 568 10.71 18.04 -16.45
C TYR A 568 10.37 16.83 -17.35
N LEU A 569 9.12 16.75 -17.83
CA LEU A 569 8.69 15.66 -18.71
C LEU A 569 9.39 15.73 -20.08
N MET A 570 9.53 16.93 -20.66
CA MET A 570 10.27 17.13 -21.90
C MET A 570 11.75 16.75 -21.79
N HIS A 571 12.39 17.02 -20.66
CA HIS A 571 13.77 16.60 -20.42
C HIS A 571 13.91 15.08 -20.49
N ASN A 572 13.09 14.35 -19.73
CA ASN A 572 13.11 12.89 -19.71
C ASN A 572 12.72 12.28 -21.07
N PHE A 573 11.74 12.87 -21.76
CA PHE A 573 11.37 12.48 -23.11
C PHE A 573 12.52 12.62 -24.11
N ASN A 574 13.23 13.75 -24.08
CA ASN A 574 14.36 13.98 -24.98
C ASN A 574 15.51 12.99 -24.73
N GLN A 575 15.74 12.59 -23.48
CA GLN A 575 16.71 11.54 -23.13
C GLN A 575 16.31 10.18 -23.73
N ALA A 576 15.04 9.78 -23.61
CA ALA A 576 14.52 8.56 -24.22
C ALA A 576 14.63 8.60 -25.76
N LEU A 577 14.23 9.73 -26.36
CA LEU A 577 14.17 9.92 -27.81
C LEU A 577 15.55 9.89 -28.49
N THR A 578 16.57 10.43 -27.82
CA THR A 578 17.95 10.53 -28.36
C THR A 578 18.83 9.33 -28.05
N SER A 579 18.37 8.43 -27.18
CA SER A 579 19.08 7.21 -26.81
C SER A 579 18.69 6.03 -27.71
N SER A 580 18.11 4.97 -27.16
CA SER A 580 17.66 3.77 -27.88
C SER A 580 16.20 3.83 -28.30
N ARG A 581 15.50 4.93 -28.00
CA ARG A 581 14.02 5.06 -28.08
C ARG A 581 13.26 4.00 -27.29
N ALA A 582 13.88 3.45 -26.24
CA ALA A 582 13.14 2.58 -25.33
C ALA A 582 11.90 3.31 -24.78
N PRO A 583 10.84 2.57 -24.43
CA PRO A 583 9.59 3.18 -23.98
C PRO A 583 9.81 4.08 -22.75
N MET A 584 9.27 5.29 -22.81
CA MET A 584 9.26 6.20 -21.66
C MET A 584 8.00 5.93 -20.83
N GLY A 585 8.20 5.43 -19.61
CA GLY A 585 7.12 5.26 -18.65
C GLY A 585 6.82 6.55 -17.89
N ILE A 586 5.54 6.94 -17.85
CA ILE A 586 5.04 7.95 -16.92
C ILE A 586 4.15 7.24 -15.92
N ASN A 587 4.74 6.82 -14.80
CA ASN A 587 4.03 6.10 -13.75
C ASN A 587 3.45 7.08 -12.73
N LEU A 588 2.14 7.02 -12.57
CA LEU A 588 1.36 7.94 -11.74
C LEU A 588 0.56 7.15 -10.70
N ARG A 589 0.26 7.79 -9.58
CA ARG A 589 -0.73 7.29 -8.62
C ARG A 589 -2.04 8.07 -8.73
N ARG A 590 -3.12 7.49 -8.22
CA ARG A 590 -4.47 8.09 -8.25
C ARG A 590 -4.50 9.53 -7.71
N GLU A 591 -3.63 9.86 -6.77
CA GLU A 591 -3.56 11.15 -6.08
C GLU A 591 -3.29 12.31 -7.04
N TRP A 592 -2.53 12.07 -8.13
CA TRP A 592 -2.31 13.06 -9.20
C TRP A 592 -3.62 13.62 -9.77
N PHE A 593 -4.64 12.78 -9.82
CA PHE A 593 -5.91 13.09 -10.47
C PHE A 593 -7.05 13.39 -9.49
N SER A 594 -6.88 13.06 -8.21
CA SER A 594 -7.91 13.29 -7.19
C SER A 594 -7.60 14.45 -6.25
N HIS A 595 -6.37 14.97 -6.22
CA HIS A 595 -5.96 16.01 -5.28
C HIS A 595 -5.56 17.32 -5.97
N SER A 596 -6.07 18.45 -5.46
CA SER A 596 -5.92 19.76 -6.10
C SER A 596 -4.48 20.28 -6.17
N HIS A 597 -3.65 19.87 -5.19
CA HIS A 597 -2.19 20.09 -5.21
C HIS A 597 -1.54 19.74 -6.56
N TYR A 598 -2.03 18.69 -7.24
CA TYR A 598 -1.45 18.22 -8.50
C TYR A 598 -2.11 18.82 -9.74
N TRP A 599 -3.08 19.75 -9.63
CA TRP A 599 -3.66 20.42 -10.80
C TRP A 599 -2.60 21.06 -11.72
N PRO A 600 -1.58 21.77 -11.19
CA PRO A 600 -0.51 22.28 -12.03
C PRO A 600 0.23 21.15 -12.75
N ASN A 601 0.49 20.04 -12.06
CA ASN A 601 1.20 18.89 -12.64
C ASN A 601 0.37 18.18 -13.71
N VAL A 602 -0.93 17.98 -13.50
CA VAL A 602 -1.85 17.44 -14.51
C VAL A 602 -1.92 18.38 -15.71
N HIS A 603 -1.96 19.70 -15.49
CA HIS A 603 -1.91 20.67 -16.58
C HIS A 603 -0.59 20.60 -17.35
N GLY A 604 0.55 20.51 -16.67
CA GLY A 604 1.86 20.35 -17.28
C GLY A 604 2.01 19.03 -18.04
N LEU A 605 1.41 17.94 -17.55
CA LEU A 605 1.30 16.68 -18.27
C LEU A 605 0.42 16.81 -19.53
N SER A 606 -0.70 17.55 -19.46
CA SER A 606 -1.47 17.85 -20.66
C SER A 606 -0.64 18.63 -21.67
N MET A 607 0.05 19.71 -21.23
CA MET A 607 0.93 20.50 -22.09
C MET A 607 1.99 19.63 -22.77
N PHE A 608 2.59 18.69 -22.03
CA PHE A 608 3.57 17.75 -22.54
C PHE A 608 2.96 16.84 -23.62
N LEU A 609 1.83 16.19 -23.32
CA LEU A 609 1.14 15.29 -24.25
C LEU A 609 0.68 16.03 -25.50
N ASP A 610 0.09 17.22 -25.35
CA ASP A 610 -0.33 18.08 -26.47
C ASP A 610 0.88 18.46 -27.33
N THR A 611 2.01 18.76 -26.71
CA THR A 611 3.23 19.10 -27.46
C THR A 611 3.74 17.90 -28.25
N VAL A 612 3.96 16.75 -27.62
CA VAL A 612 4.56 15.60 -28.31
C VAL A 612 3.62 14.99 -29.36
N LEU A 613 2.32 14.94 -29.11
CA LEU A 613 1.34 14.36 -30.05
C LEU A 613 1.05 15.28 -31.24
N ASN A 614 1.07 16.60 -31.07
CA ASN A 614 0.79 17.53 -32.16
C ASN A 614 2.02 17.87 -33.00
N THR A 615 3.23 17.77 -32.43
CA THR A 615 4.47 18.16 -33.13
C THR A 615 5.23 16.99 -33.74
N ARG A 616 4.92 15.74 -33.35
CA ARG A 616 5.65 14.56 -33.77
C ARG A 616 4.75 13.47 -34.34
N ASN A 617 5.12 12.95 -35.50
CA ASN A 617 4.44 11.81 -36.13
C ASN A 617 5.07 10.46 -35.77
N ASP A 618 6.17 10.47 -35.01
CA ASP A 618 6.94 9.29 -34.59
C ASP A 618 6.76 8.95 -33.11
N VAL A 619 5.82 9.60 -32.40
CA VAL A 619 5.49 9.36 -30.99
C VAL A 619 4.13 8.71 -30.86
N TYR A 620 4.05 7.64 -30.06
CA TYR A 620 2.81 6.94 -29.78
C TYR A 620 2.61 6.74 -28.27
N VAL A 621 1.47 7.19 -27.74
CA VAL A 621 1.04 7.00 -26.36
C VAL A 621 0.07 5.82 -26.30
N VAL A 622 0.54 4.69 -25.78
CA VAL A 622 -0.19 3.43 -25.77
C VAL A 622 -0.15 2.73 -24.42
N SER A 623 -1.15 1.89 -24.12
CA SER A 623 -1.12 0.98 -22.98
C SER A 623 0.04 -0.02 -23.09
N ILE A 624 0.42 -0.63 -21.96
CA ILE A 624 1.49 -1.63 -21.92
C ILE A 624 1.13 -2.84 -22.78
N GLU A 625 -0.12 -3.31 -22.77
CA GLU A 625 -0.58 -4.41 -23.65
C GLU A 625 -0.32 -4.09 -25.12
N ARG A 626 -0.70 -2.87 -25.56
CA ARG A 626 -0.50 -2.43 -26.95
C ARG A 626 0.99 -2.29 -27.26
N MET A 627 1.80 -1.78 -26.33
CA MET A 627 3.25 -1.74 -26.48
C MET A 627 3.83 -3.15 -26.65
N LEU A 628 3.40 -4.13 -25.85
CA LEU A 628 3.86 -5.52 -25.94
C LEU A 628 3.40 -6.20 -27.24
N ASP A 629 2.21 -5.86 -27.75
CA ASP A 629 1.78 -6.28 -29.10
C ASP A 629 2.77 -5.82 -30.18
N TRP A 630 3.29 -4.59 -30.08
CA TRP A 630 4.35 -4.10 -30.97
C TRP A 630 5.69 -4.77 -30.69
N MET A 631 6.06 -5.00 -29.42
CA MET A 631 7.30 -5.72 -29.07
C MET A 631 7.38 -7.12 -29.68
N ARG A 632 6.23 -7.80 -29.82
CA ARG A 632 6.13 -9.12 -30.45
C ARG A 632 6.28 -9.08 -31.97
N ASN A 633 5.82 -8.00 -32.60
CA ASN A 633 5.85 -7.83 -34.05
C ASN A 633 6.30 -6.40 -34.40
N PRO A 634 7.58 -6.06 -34.17
CA PRO A 634 8.07 -4.70 -34.30
C PRO A 634 8.03 -4.27 -35.76
N VAL A 635 7.38 -3.14 -36.01
CA VAL A 635 7.32 -2.50 -37.33
C VAL A 635 7.89 -1.08 -37.25
N GLY A 636 8.52 -0.64 -38.33
CA GLY A 636 9.09 0.71 -38.44
C GLY A 636 8.02 1.79 -38.61
N LEU A 637 8.47 3.05 -38.56
CA LEU A 637 7.61 4.23 -38.73
C LEU A 637 6.88 4.27 -40.09
N ASP A 638 7.43 3.61 -41.10
CA ASP A 638 6.83 3.44 -42.42
C ASP A 638 5.55 2.58 -42.40
N GLN A 639 5.46 1.64 -41.46
CA GLN A 639 4.35 0.68 -41.36
C GLN A 639 3.47 0.89 -40.12
N ILE A 640 3.91 1.69 -39.15
CA ILE A 640 3.28 1.81 -37.83
C ILE A 640 1.83 2.31 -37.89
N LYS A 641 1.48 3.17 -38.86
CA LYS A 641 0.08 3.63 -39.05
C LYS A 641 -0.87 2.52 -39.50
N SER A 642 -0.34 1.47 -40.13
CA SER A 642 -1.10 0.30 -40.55
C SER A 642 -1.02 -0.85 -39.56
N PHE A 643 -0.33 -0.66 -38.42
CA PHE A 643 -0.17 -1.69 -37.41
C PHE A 643 -1.51 -2.00 -36.75
N GLN A 644 -2.11 -3.13 -37.14
CA GLN A 644 -3.49 -3.49 -36.83
C GLN A 644 -3.82 -3.44 -35.34
N ARG A 645 -2.87 -3.77 -34.46
CA ARG A 645 -3.08 -3.79 -33.00
C ARG A 645 -3.16 -2.40 -32.36
N TRP A 646 -2.66 -1.35 -33.04
CA TRP A 646 -2.78 0.03 -32.58
C TRP A 646 -3.90 0.79 -33.25
N ASN A 647 -4.50 0.19 -34.28
CA ASN A 647 -5.64 0.78 -34.97
C ASN A 647 -6.93 0.60 -34.18
N CYS A 648 -7.82 1.54 -34.43
CA CYS A 648 -9.21 1.67 -34.08
C CYS A 648 -9.96 1.75 -35.43
#